data_AF-W1NJJ1-F1
#
_entry.id   AF-W1NJJ1-F1
#
_cell.length_a   1.000
_cell.length_b   1.000
_cell.length_c   1.000
_cell.angle_alpha   90.00
_cell.angle_beta   90.00
_cell.angle_gamma   90.00
#
_symmetry.space_group_name_H-M   'P 1'
#
loop_
_entity.id
_entity.type
_entity.pdbx_description
1 polymer ?
#
loop_
_entity_poly.entity_id
_entity_poly.type
_entity_poly.pdbx_seq_one_letter_code
_entity_poly.pdbx_strand_id
1 'polypeptide(L)'
;MTEVLEISPTLKSSPGKPSPLGVSETENGINFAIFSQHASSVTLSLSLPEGYFEQLEQDTVIVEINLDPHVNKSGDIWHICVEDLPRYGVLYGYRVGGPHGWQQGHRFDSNIILLDPYAKLVEGRRVFADSSNKMSKFLGTYDFNCLPFDWGSDYKLPNIPEKDLVIYEMNVRAFTADVSSELDPNLRGSYLGVIEKIPHLLELGINAVELLPVFEFDEFELQRHPNARDHMVNTWGYSTLNFFAPMSRYASSGRGPLAASIEFKQMVKALHAAGIEVILDVVYNHTNEADDKIPYTTSFRGIDNKVYYMLDLNNSNQFLNFSGCGNTLNCNHPVVMELILDSLRHWVMEYHVDGFRFDLASVLCRGTDGSPLNAPPLVKGIAKDAVLSRCKIIAEPWDCGGLYLVGRFPNWDRWAEWNGKYRDDVRRFIKGDYGTKGSFATRIAGSADLYQVNKRKPYHSMNFIIAHDGFTLYDLVAYNFKHNDANGEGGQDGSNDNFSWNCGVEGETDDPELQSLRSRQMKNFHLALMISQGTPMILMGDEYGHTRYGNNNSYGHDTSINHFQWGQLQEKRKDHFRFFSEIIKFRRRNPLLGREKFLDKSDITWHENNWDNYNSKFLAFTLHDSKLRSDIYLAFNAHNYFVNAVMPPPPLGRKWFRVIDTNLLSPDDFVQDGVTGIKDAYNVAPYSSILLEAKQSS
;
A
#
# COMPACT_ATOMS: atom_id res chain seq x y z
N MET A 1 8.66 -38.23 10.56
CA MET A 1 10.00 -38.58 11.08
C MET A 1 10.86 -38.82 9.87
N THR A 2 11.50 -37.77 9.37
CA THR A 2 12.47 -37.85 8.28
C THR A 2 13.76 -38.37 8.88
N GLU A 3 14.20 -39.56 8.45
CA GLU A 3 15.51 -40.10 8.86
C GLU A 3 16.60 -39.17 8.34
N VAL A 4 17.33 -38.53 9.25
CA VAL A 4 18.56 -37.80 8.94
C VAL A 4 19.63 -38.87 8.73
N LEU A 5 19.79 -39.33 7.49
CA LEU A 5 20.95 -40.11 7.09
C LEU A 5 22.16 -39.16 7.08
N GLU A 6 23.04 -39.28 8.08
CA GLU A 6 24.39 -38.71 8.08
C GLU A 6 25.24 -39.41 7.02
N ILE A 7 24.99 -39.13 5.75
CA ILE A 7 25.96 -39.34 4.69
C ILE A 7 26.27 -37.93 4.21
N SER A 8 27.39 -37.36 4.67
CA SER A 8 27.87 -36.05 4.22
C SER A 8 28.72 -36.24 2.97
N PRO A 9 28.18 -36.13 1.74
CA PRO A 9 29.03 -35.79 0.61
C PRO A 9 29.68 -34.46 0.96
N THR A 10 31.01 -34.46 1.16
CA THR A 10 31.75 -33.25 1.52
C THR A 10 31.72 -32.28 0.34
N LEU A 11 30.75 -31.37 0.37
CA LEU A 11 30.77 -30.17 -0.45
C LEU A 11 32.03 -29.39 -0.11
N LYS A 12 32.83 -29.05 -1.12
CA LYS A 12 34.00 -28.20 -0.92
C LYS A 12 33.53 -26.79 -0.59
N SER A 13 34.16 -26.18 0.40
CA SER A 13 33.87 -24.81 0.78
C SER A 13 35.17 -24.06 1.05
N SER A 14 35.11 -22.76 0.82
CA SER A 14 36.17 -21.80 1.12
C SER A 14 35.61 -20.71 2.05
N PRO A 15 36.47 -19.86 2.65
CA PRO A 15 36.02 -18.89 3.65
C PRO A 15 34.91 -17.94 3.18
N GLY A 16 34.78 -17.68 1.88
CA GLY A 16 33.80 -16.71 1.35
C GLY A 16 34.13 -15.26 1.70
N LYS A 17 33.13 -14.39 1.56
CA LYS A 17 33.23 -12.94 1.76
C LYS A 17 32.03 -12.41 2.56
N PRO A 18 32.23 -11.44 3.46
CA PRO A 18 31.15 -10.84 4.25
C PRO A 18 30.21 -9.93 3.45
N SER A 19 30.54 -9.61 2.19
CA SER A 19 29.74 -8.73 1.34
C SER A 19 29.67 -9.28 -0.08
N PRO A 20 28.52 -9.16 -0.77
CA PRO A 20 27.24 -8.63 -0.25
C PRO A 20 26.58 -9.58 0.78
N LEU A 21 25.68 -9.04 1.62
CA LEU A 21 24.81 -9.85 2.47
C LEU A 21 23.80 -10.64 1.61
N GLY A 22 23.36 -11.79 2.13
CA GLY A 22 22.54 -12.77 1.43
C GLY A 22 23.36 -13.73 0.58
N VAL A 23 22.71 -14.30 -0.44
CA VAL A 23 23.33 -15.20 -1.41
C VAL A 23 23.82 -14.46 -2.66
N SER A 24 25.01 -14.80 -3.14
CA SER A 24 25.63 -14.19 -4.33
C SER A 24 26.52 -15.17 -5.07
N GLU A 25 26.59 -15.04 -6.39
CA GLU A 25 27.51 -15.82 -7.22
C GLU A 25 28.92 -15.20 -7.23
N THR A 26 29.94 -16.05 -7.17
CA THR A 26 31.35 -15.68 -7.29
C THR A 26 32.05 -16.57 -8.31
N GLU A 27 33.27 -16.21 -8.71
CA GLU A 27 34.08 -17.02 -9.64
C GLU A 27 34.34 -18.45 -9.15
N ASN A 28 34.36 -18.66 -7.83
CA ASN A 28 34.73 -19.92 -7.19
C ASN A 28 33.52 -20.73 -6.70
N GLY A 29 32.29 -20.22 -6.83
CA GLY A 29 31.08 -20.86 -6.29
C GLY A 29 30.06 -19.87 -5.76
N ILE A 30 29.16 -20.35 -4.90
CA ILE A 30 28.08 -19.54 -4.33
C ILE A 30 28.45 -19.08 -2.92
N ASN A 31 28.49 -17.76 -2.73
CA ASN A 31 28.78 -17.11 -1.47
C ASN A 31 27.50 -16.79 -0.68
N PHE A 32 27.49 -17.19 0.57
CA PHE A 32 26.43 -16.93 1.55
C PHE A 32 27.00 -16.03 2.63
N ALA A 33 26.30 -14.95 2.98
CA ALA A 33 26.69 -14.05 4.06
C ALA A 33 25.47 -13.60 4.88
N ILE A 34 25.54 -13.74 6.20
CA ILE A 34 24.47 -13.41 7.13
C ILE A 34 25.01 -12.66 8.35
N PHE A 35 24.29 -11.61 8.74
CA PHE A 35 24.60 -10.86 9.96
C PHE A 35 24.03 -11.58 11.20
N SER A 36 24.86 -11.77 12.23
CA SER A 36 24.41 -12.04 13.59
C SER A 36 25.52 -11.71 14.58
N GLN A 37 25.29 -10.67 15.39
CA GLN A 37 26.24 -10.18 16.39
C GLN A 37 26.35 -11.15 17.56
N HIS A 38 25.20 -11.65 18.04
CA HIS A 38 25.13 -12.45 19.26
C HIS A 38 25.20 -13.98 19.01
N ALA A 39 25.23 -14.45 17.76
CA ALA A 39 25.38 -15.88 17.47
C ALA A 39 26.73 -16.42 17.94
N SER A 40 26.71 -17.61 18.55
CA SER A 40 27.88 -18.42 18.88
C SER A 40 28.24 -19.42 17.78
N SER A 41 27.27 -19.81 16.95
CA SER A 41 27.45 -20.75 15.85
C SER A 41 26.42 -20.51 14.75
N VAL A 42 26.83 -20.67 13.49
CA VAL A 42 25.95 -20.63 12.33
C VAL A 42 26.18 -21.88 11.49
N THR A 43 25.10 -22.53 11.08
CA THR A 43 25.12 -23.68 10.19
C THR A 43 24.29 -23.34 8.96
N LEU A 44 24.88 -23.46 7.78
CA LEU A 44 24.18 -23.34 6.51
C LEU A 44 23.49 -24.68 6.21
N SER A 45 22.17 -24.67 6.05
CA SER A 45 21.37 -25.84 5.67
C SER A 45 20.97 -25.72 4.21
N LEU A 46 21.32 -26.72 3.40
CA LEU A 46 21.08 -26.76 1.96
C LEU A 46 20.21 -27.96 1.60
N SER A 47 19.18 -27.73 0.79
CA SER A 47 18.44 -28.78 0.10
C SER A 47 18.78 -28.69 -1.37
N LEU A 48 19.40 -29.74 -1.89
CA LEU A 48 19.84 -29.82 -3.29
C LEU A 48 18.74 -30.43 -4.17
N PRO A 49 18.73 -30.13 -5.48
CA PRO A 49 17.79 -30.74 -6.41
C PRO A 49 17.98 -32.27 -6.48
N GLU A 50 16.88 -32.98 -6.75
CA GLU A 50 16.88 -34.44 -6.90
C GLU A 50 17.91 -34.90 -7.93
N GLY A 51 18.60 -36.01 -7.63
CA GLY A 51 19.61 -36.60 -8.52
C GLY A 51 20.97 -35.87 -8.55
N TYR A 52 21.17 -34.81 -7.76
CA TYR A 52 22.48 -34.14 -7.67
C TYR A 52 23.59 -35.07 -7.14
N PHE A 53 23.25 -35.99 -6.25
CA PHE A 53 24.13 -37.08 -5.84
C PHE A 53 23.64 -38.39 -6.41
N GLU A 54 24.36 -38.95 -7.40
CA GLU A 54 24.03 -40.22 -8.07
C GLU A 54 23.93 -41.43 -7.12
N GLN A 55 24.37 -41.29 -5.85
CA GLN A 55 24.44 -42.36 -4.85
C GLN A 55 23.33 -42.31 -3.78
N LEU A 56 22.39 -41.37 -3.84
CA LEU A 56 21.33 -41.23 -2.83
C LEU A 56 19.95 -41.49 -3.46
N GLU A 57 19.34 -42.64 -3.12
CA GLU A 57 18.06 -43.13 -3.68
C GLU A 57 16.80 -42.64 -2.95
N GLN A 58 16.86 -41.65 -2.04
CA GLN A 58 15.68 -41.18 -1.30
C GLN A 58 15.59 -39.65 -1.09
N ASP A 59 14.34 -39.22 -0.86
CA ASP A 59 13.81 -37.85 -0.70
C ASP A 59 14.73 -36.86 0.03
N THR A 60 14.85 -35.67 -0.57
CA THR A 60 15.32 -34.38 -0.02
C THR A 60 16.28 -34.46 1.18
N VAL A 61 17.56 -34.77 0.92
CA VAL A 61 18.60 -34.72 1.95
C VAL A 61 19.00 -33.27 2.23
N ILE A 62 18.83 -32.83 3.49
CA ILE A 62 19.36 -31.55 3.95
C ILE A 62 20.86 -31.74 4.27
N VAL A 63 21.72 -31.05 3.54
CA VAL A 63 23.16 -30.98 3.80
C VAL A 63 23.44 -29.79 4.72
N GLU A 64 24.14 -30.04 5.81
CA GLU A 64 24.48 -29.01 6.81
C GLU A 64 25.98 -28.72 6.80
N ILE A 65 26.34 -27.44 6.71
CA ILE A 65 27.73 -26.97 6.72
C ILE A 65 27.90 -26.01 7.90
N ASN A 66 28.69 -26.43 8.90
CA ASN A 66 29.01 -25.61 10.06
C ASN A 66 30.05 -24.55 9.69
N LEU A 67 29.78 -23.29 10.00
CA LEU A 67 30.72 -22.19 9.75
C LEU A 67 31.69 -22.09 10.92
N ASP A 68 32.98 -22.26 10.64
CA ASP A 68 34.07 -22.02 11.61
C ASP A 68 34.10 -20.52 12.02
N PRO A 69 33.87 -20.16 13.29
CA PRO A 69 33.86 -18.76 13.74
C PRO A 69 35.19 -18.01 13.57
N HIS A 70 36.31 -18.71 13.40
CA HIS A 70 37.63 -18.11 13.21
C HIS A 70 37.99 -17.85 11.73
N VAL A 71 37.27 -18.51 10.81
CA VAL A 71 37.55 -18.45 9.36
C VAL A 71 36.38 -17.83 8.58
N ASN A 72 35.16 -18.21 8.94
CA ASN A 72 33.89 -17.91 8.27
C ASN A 72 33.11 -16.78 8.97
N LYS A 73 33.82 -15.89 9.69
CA LYS A 73 33.22 -14.72 10.35
C LYS A 73 34.15 -13.51 10.28
N SER A 74 33.65 -12.40 9.76
CA SER A 74 34.33 -11.11 9.72
C SER A 74 33.50 -10.06 10.45
N GLY A 75 33.97 -9.59 11.61
CA GLY A 75 33.15 -8.77 12.51
C GLY A 75 31.93 -9.55 12.99
N ASP A 76 30.74 -9.03 12.74
CA ASP A 76 29.46 -9.65 13.09
C ASP A 76 28.78 -10.39 11.91
N ILE A 77 29.48 -10.52 10.78
CA ILE A 77 28.96 -11.17 9.57
C ILE A 77 29.60 -12.54 9.41
N TRP A 78 28.76 -13.57 9.39
CA TRP A 78 29.12 -14.94 9.06
C TRP A 78 29.06 -15.14 7.56
N HIS A 79 30.03 -15.83 6.99
CA HIS A 79 30.09 -16.02 5.54
C HIS A 79 30.80 -17.30 5.15
N ILE A 80 30.39 -17.90 4.03
CA ILE A 80 31.02 -19.10 3.46
C ILE A 80 30.80 -19.12 1.95
N CYS A 81 31.74 -19.62 1.18
CA CYS A 81 31.57 -19.87 -0.25
C CYS A 81 31.61 -21.37 -0.51
N VAL A 82 30.53 -21.92 -1.05
CA VAL A 82 30.42 -23.35 -1.36
C VAL A 82 30.68 -23.54 -2.86
N GLU A 83 31.67 -24.39 -3.17
CA GLU A 83 32.09 -24.70 -4.53
C GLU A 83 31.12 -25.71 -5.16
N ASP A 84 31.04 -25.71 -6.48
CA ASP A 84 30.28 -26.69 -7.29
C ASP A 84 28.77 -26.80 -7.01
N LEU A 85 28.17 -25.86 -6.25
CA LEU A 85 26.72 -25.82 -6.07
C LEU A 85 25.98 -25.54 -7.39
N PRO A 86 24.81 -26.14 -7.62
CA PRO A 86 23.95 -25.76 -8.73
C PRO A 86 23.64 -24.26 -8.70
N ARG A 87 23.61 -23.64 -9.88
CA ARG A 87 23.30 -22.21 -10.05
C ARG A 87 21.82 -21.87 -9.87
N TYR A 88 20.96 -22.88 -9.72
CA TYR A 88 19.52 -22.76 -9.50
C TYR A 88 18.98 -24.03 -8.81
N GLY A 89 17.76 -23.95 -8.26
CA GLY A 89 17.06 -25.11 -7.69
C GLY A 89 17.58 -25.58 -6.32
N VAL A 90 18.50 -24.82 -5.70
CA VAL A 90 18.96 -25.04 -4.33
C VAL A 90 18.07 -24.24 -3.37
N LEU A 91 17.61 -24.90 -2.31
CA LEU A 91 16.97 -24.22 -1.18
C LEU A 91 17.99 -24.08 -0.06
N TYR A 92 17.98 -22.95 0.63
CA TYR A 92 18.90 -22.69 1.73
C TYR A 92 18.23 -21.98 2.89
N GLY A 93 18.81 -22.16 4.07
CA GLY A 93 18.48 -21.44 5.29
C GLY A 93 19.60 -21.60 6.31
N TYR A 94 19.42 -21.02 7.49
CA TYR A 94 20.44 -21.03 8.53
C TYR A 94 19.90 -21.59 9.84
N ARG A 95 20.67 -22.42 10.52
CA ARG A 95 20.48 -22.69 11.94
C ARG A 95 21.44 -21.82 12.72
N VAL A 96 20.92 -21.08 13.68
CA VAL A 96 21.71 -20.10 14.44
C VAL A 96 21.65 -20.46 15.92
N GLY A 97 22.82 -20.76 16.49
CA GLY A 97 23.01 -20.98 17.91
C GLY A 97 23.54 -19.73 18.58
N GLY A 98 23.15 -19.50 19.83
CA GLY A 98 23.59 -18.33 20.59
C GLY A 98 23.17 -18.41 22.07
N PRO A 99 23.44 -17.37 22.86
CA PRO A 99 23.08 -17.32 24.27
C PRO A 99 21.59 -17.55 24.50
N HIS A 100 21.25 -18.38 25.47
CA HIS A 100 19.88 -18.55 25.93
C HIS A 100 19.54 -17.53 27.02
N GLY A 101 18.31 -17.03 27.03
CA GLY A 101 17.82 -16.20 28.13
C GLY A 101 16.85 -15.13 27.65
N TRP A 102 15.55 -15.39 27.83
CA TRP A 102 14.50 -14.47 27.41
C TRP A 102 14.60 -13.12 28.13
N GLN A 103 14.92 -13.18 29.42
CA GLN A 103 15.17 -12.02 30.29
C GLN A 103 16.33 -11.13 29.84
N GLN A 104 17.21 -11.63 28.98
CA GLN A 104 18.34 -10.89 28.41
C GLN A 104 18.10 -10.43 26.96
N GLY A 105 16.91 -10.73 26.42
CA GLY A 105 16.50 -10.36 25.06
C GLY A 105 16.88 -11.37 23.97
N HIS A 106 17.45 -12.53 24.33
CA HIS A 106 17.86 -13.55 23.35
C HIS A 106 16.74 -14.59 23.11
N ARG A 107 16.60 -15.05 21.85
CA ARG A 107 15.58 -16.03 21.39
C ARG A 107 16.17 -17.08 20.42
N PHE A 108 17.46 -17.39 20.54
CA PHE A 108 18.13 -18.38 19.69
C PHE A 108 17.55 -19.78 19.89
N ASP A 109 17.32 -20.48 18.77
CA ASP A 109 16.96 -21.89 18.73
C ASP A 109 17.58 -22.55 17.49
N SER A 110 18.65 -23.33 17.69
CA SER A 110 19.37 -24.01 16.61
C SER A 110 18.56 -25.15 15.97
N ASN A 111 17.43 -25.55 16.57
CA ASN A 111 16.55 -26.59 16.00
C ASN A 111 15.68 -26.05 14.86
N ILE A 112 15.60 -24.74 14.69
CA ILE A 112 14.83 -24.08 13.65
C ILE A 112 15.75 -23.70 12.48
N ILE A 113 15.32 -24.01 11.26
CA ILE A 113 15.96 -23.49 10.04
C ILE A 113 15.30 -22.15 9.74
N LEU A 114 16.11 -21.10 9.73
CA LEU A 114 15.69 -19.70 9.60
C LEU A 114 15.90 -19.23 8.17
N LEU A 115 14.97 -18.43 7.68
CA LEU A 115 15.07 -17.78 6.38
C LEU A 115 16.09 -16.64 6.42
N ASP A 116 16.89 -16.53 5.35
CA ASP A 116 17.80 -15.40 5.15
C ASP A 116 17.02 -14.07 5.00
N PRO A 117 17.30 -13.04 5.83
CA PRO A 117 16.69 -11.72 5.70
C PRO A 117 16.89 -11.07 4.32
N TYR A 118 17.97 -11.44 3.60
CA TYR A 118 18.34 -10.94 2.29
C TYR A 118 17.96 -11.92 1.14
N ALA A 119 17.16 -12.95 1.40
CA ALA A 119 16.68 -13.85 0.34
C ALA A 119 15.88 -13.08 -0.73
N LYS A 120 16.39 -13.04 -1.97
CA LYS A 120 15.70 -12.40 -3.10
C LYS A 120 14.55 -13.24 -3.66
N LEU A 121 14.57 -14.54 -3.40
CA LEU A 121 13.54 -15.50 -3.79
C LEU A 121 13.27 -16.40 -2.59
N VAL A 122 12.00 -16.65 -2.28
CA VAL A 122 11.58 -17.50 -1.17
C VAL A 122 10.70 -18.62 -1.71
N GLU A 123 11.15 -19.86 -1.60
CA GLU A 123 10.33 -21.02 -1.90
C GLU A 123 9.54 -21.43 -0.66
N GLY A 124 8.29 -21.82 -0.87
CA GLY A 124 7.36 -22.22 0.18
C GLY A 124 6.11 -22.79 -0.47
N ARG A 125 4.94 -22.33 -0.04
CA ARG A 125 3.69 -22.66 -0.73
C ARG A 125 3.62 -21.93 -2.07
N ARG A 126 3.14 -22.63 -3.09
CA ARG A 126 3.03 -22.12 -4.46
C ARG A 126 1.67 -21.59 -4.84
N VAL A 127 0.60 -22.12 -4.23
CA VAL A 127 -0.77 -21.70 -4.51
C VAL A 127 -1.32 -20.95 -3.30
N PHE A 128 -1.87 -19.76 -3.52
CA PHE A 128 -2.44 -18.94 -2.47
C PHE A 128 -3.61 -19.63 -1.79
N ALA A 129 -3.61 -19.64 -0.45
CA ALA A 129 -4.65 -20.25 0.38
C ALA A 129 -4.90 -21.76 0.08
N ASP A 130 -3.89 -22.46 -0.45
CA ASP A 130 -3.96 -23.91 -0.61
C ASP A 130 -3.77 -24.63 0.73
N SER A 131 -4.90 -25.09 1.27
CA SER A 131 -4.96 -25.79 2.55
C SER A 131 -4.24 -27.15 2.61
N SER A 132 -3.84 -27.73 1.47
CA SER A 132 -3.12 -29.00 1.46
C SER A 132 -1.69 -28.88 2.02
N ASN A 133 -1.10 -27.69 1.97
CA ASN A 133 0.29 -27.42 2.33
C ASN A 133 0.45 -26.36 3.44
N LYS A 134 -0.52 -26.21 4.35
CA LYS A 134 -0.51 -25.14 5.38
C LYS A 134 0.80 -25.02 6.17
N MET A 135 1.45 -26.14 6.47
CA MET A 135 2.66 -26.22 7.31
C MET A 135 3.98 -26.13 6.53
N SER A 136 3.99 -25.67 5.27
CA SER A 136 5.22 -25.49 4.50
C SER A 136 6.20 -24.56 5.22
N LYS A 137 7.48 -24.93 5.18
CA LYS A 137 8.58 -24.05 5.57
C LYS A 137 8.91 -23.10 4.42
N PHE A 138 9.34 -21.90 4.77
CA PHE A 138 9.83 -20.91 3.82
C PHE A 138 11.35 -20.91 3.86
N LEU A 139 11.98 -21.13 2.70
CA LEU A 139 13.43 -21.18 2.55
C LEU A 139 13.88 -20.27 1.41
N GLY A 140 15.09 -19.76 1.51
CA GLY A 140 15.68 -18.96 0.45
C GLY A 140 15.98 -19.85 -0.75
N THR A 141 15.88 -19.29 -1.95
CA THR A 141 16.40 -19.91 -3.17
C THR A 141 17.05 -18.85 -4.05
N TYR A 142 17.65 -19.28 -5.15
CA TYR A 142 18.31 -18.40 -6.11
C TYR A 142 18.27 -19.01 -7.51
N ASP A 143 18.38 -18.14 -8.52
CA ASP A 143 18.59 -18.53 -9.91
C ASP A 143 19.54 -17.52 -10.57
N PHE A 144 20.78 -17.95 -10.82
CA PHE A 144 21.81 -17.14 -11.49
C PHE A 144 21.89 -17.39 -13.00
N ASN A 145 21.02 -18.24 -13.56
CA ASN A 145 20.93 -18.47 -15.00
C ASN A 145 19.93 -17.50 -15.68
N CYS A 146 18.85 -17.14 -14.99
CA CYS A 146 17.77 -16.32 -15.53
C CYS A 146 17.91 -14.80 -15.27
N LEU A 147 19.04 -14.36 -14.70
CA LEU A 147 19.33 -12.95 -14.41
C LEU A 147 20.50 -12.46 -15.30
N PRO A 148 20.39 -11.27 -15.94
CA PRO A 148 19.39 -10.22 -15.72
C PRO A 148 18.11 -10.35 -16.59
N PHE A 149 17.01 -9.76 -16.13
CA PHE A 149 15.76 -9.62 -16.89
C PHE A 149 15.90 -8.60 -18.02
N ASP A 150 15.38 -8.92 -19.21
CA ASP A 150 15.42 -8.02 -20.36
C ASP A 150 14.28 -6.97 -20.32
N TRP A 151 14.60 -5.79 -19.79
CA TRP A 151 13.72 -4.63 -19.83
C TRP A 151 13.51 -4.09 -21.25
N GLY A 152 14.38 -4.42 -22.21
CA GLY A 152 14.36 -3.92 -23.59
C GLY A 152 15.03 -2.56 -23.76
N SER A 153 15.62 -2.32 -24.93
CA SER A 153 16.37 -1.09 -25.23
C SER A 153 15.53 0.18 -25.24
N ASP A 154 14.23 0.07 -25.52
CA ASP A 154 13.30 1.20 -25.59
C ASP A 154 12.57 1.46 -24.26
N TYR A 155 12.93 0.73 -23.20
CA TYR A 155 12.33 0.90 -21.89
C TYR A 155 12.54 2.29 -21.32
N LYS A 156 11.46 2.88 -20.80
CA LYS A 156 11.47 4.20 -20.18
C LYS A 156 10.60 4.19 -18.93
N LEU A 157 11.08 4.87 -17.90
CA LEU A 157 10.30 5.16 -16.71
C LEU A 157 9.26 6.25 -17.04
N PRO A 158 8.01 6.16 -16.52
CA PRO A 158 7.01 7.19 -16.71
C PRO A 158 7.42 8.56 -16.15
N ASN A 159 8.02 8.57 -14.95
CA ASN A 159 8.53 9.76 -14.25
C ASN A 159 7.51 10.92 -14.21
N ILE A 160 6.32 10.61 -13.74
CA ILE A 160 5.18 11.52 -13.66
C ILE A 160 5.42 12.50 -12.49
N PRO A 161 5.27 13.82 -12.70
CA PRO A 161 5.33 14.78 -11.61
C PRO A 161 4.27 14.49 -10.53
N GLU A 162 4.62 14.63 -9.26
CA GLU A 162 3.75 14.27 -8.12
C GLU A 162 2.40 15.00 -8.13
N LYS A 163 2.42 16.25 -8.63
CA LYS A 163 1.21 17.07 -8.77
C LYS A 163 0.19 16.53 -9.79
N ASP A 164 0.65 15.71 -10.74
CA ASP A 164 -0.15 15.17 -11.85
C ASP A 164 -0.62 13.73 -11.57
N LEU A 165 -0.25 13.14 -10.43
CA LEU A 165 -0.65 11.80 -10.04
C LEU A 165 -2.13 11.72 -9.69
N VAL A 166 -2.72 10.58 -10.05
CA VAL A 166 -3.97 10.05 -9.53
C VAL A 166 -3.70 8.59 -9.20
N ILE A 167 -3.62 8.30 -7.91
CA ILE A 167 -3.19 6.99 -7.40
C ILE A 167 -4.40 6.07 -7.25
N TYR A 168 -4.25 4.81 -7.66
CA TYR A 168 -5.23 3.75 -7.48
C TYR A 168 -4.68 2.67 -6.56
N GLU A 169 -5.19 2.62 -5.34
CA GLU A 169 -4.82 1.64 -4.33
C GLU A 169 -5.51 0.30 -4.63
N MET A 170 -4.72 -0.77 -4.79
CA MET A 170 -5.25 -2.06 -5.22
C MET A 170 -4.46 -3.26 -4.67
N ASN A 171 -5.13 -4.40 -4.54
CA ASN A 171 -4.49 -5.67 -4.18
C ASN A 171 -4.35 -6.56 -5.42
N VAL A 172 -3.12 -7.07 -5.66
CA VAL A 172 -2.78 -7.87 -6.85
C VAL A 172 -3.71 -9.08 -7.02
N ARG A 173 -3.94 -9.83 -5.94
CA ARG A 173 -4.80 -11.01 -5.98
C ARG A 173 -6.25 -10.61 -6.20
N ALA A 174 -6.77 -9.74 -5.35
CA ALA A 174 -8.18 -9.42 -5.33
C ALA A 174 -8.65 -8.72 -6.62
N PHE A 175 -7.77 -8.04 -7.35
CA PHE A 175 -8.11 -7.37 -8.61
C PHE A 175 -8.62 -8.34 -9.70
N THR A 176 -8.15 -9.58 -9.72
CA THR A 176 -8.51 -10.55 -10.78
C THR A 176 -8.87 -11.94 -10.28
N ALA A 177 -8.94 -12.17 -8.96
CA ALA A 177 -9.30 -13.46 -8.38
C ALA A 177 -10.73 -13.91 -8.74
N ASP A 178 -11.68 -12.98 -8.85
CA ASP A 178 -13.07 -13.30 -9.15
C ASP A 178 -13.25 -13.90 -10.55
N VAL A 179 -14.20 -14.82 -10.69
CA VAL A 179 -14.53 -15.45 -11.97
C VAL A 179 -15.02 -14.45 -13.02
N SER A 180 -15.67 -13.36 -12.59
CA SER A 180 -16.13 -12.28 -13.47
C SER A 180 -15.00 -11.49 -14.12
N SER A 181 -13.74 -11.69 -13.69
CA SER A 181 -12.58 -11.18 -14.42
C SER A 181 -12.46 -11.75 -15.83
N GLU A 182 -13.13 -12.88 -16.13
CA GLU A 182 -13.10 -13.57 -17.43
C GLU A 182 -11.70 -13.98 -17.88
N LEU A 183 -10.71 -13.97 -16.98
CA LEU A 183 -9.37 -14.46 -17.25
C LEU A 183 -9.30 -15.98 -17.12
N ASP A 184 -8.29 -16.58 -17.76
CA ASP A 184 -7.94 -17.98 -17.52
C ASP A 184 -7.69 -18.22 -16.01
N PRO A 185 -8.22 -19.31 -15.42
CA PRO A 185 -8.03 -19.60 -13.99
C PRO A 185 -6.57 -19.57 -13.53
N ASN A 186 -5.63 -19.89 -14.42
CA ASN A 186 -4.20 -19.87 -14.12
C ASN A 186 -3.60 -18.46 -13.98
N LEU A 187 -4.26 -17.44 -14.55
CA LEU A 187 -3.82 -16.04 -14.47
C LEU A 187 -4.55 -15.24 -13.40
N ARG A 188 -5.66 -15.74 -12.87
CA ARG A 188 -6.47 -15.03 -11.87
C ARG A 188 -5.70 -14.81 -10.57
N GLY A 189 -5.75 -13.58 -10.08
CA GLY A 189 -5.10 -13.15 -8.85
C GLY A 189 -3.57 -13.22 -8.89
N SER A 190 -2.99 -13.09 -10.10
CA SER A 190 -1.54 -13.10 -10.33
C SER A 190 -1.04 -11.78 -10.88
N TYR A 191 0.28 -11.57 -10.87
CA TYR A 191 0.92 -10.41 -11.52
C TYR A 191 0.59 -10.32 -13.02
N LEU A 192 0.54 -11.46 -13.73
CA LEU A 192 0.12 -11.47 -15.14
C LEU A 192 -1.36 -11.14 -15.31
N GLY A 193 -2.21 -11.51 -14.35
CA GLY A 193 -3.62 -11.12 -14.36
C GLY A 193 -3.81 -9.61 -14.33
N VAL A 194 -2.94 -8.88 -13.60
CA VAL A 194 -2.95 -7.40 -13.60
C VAL A 194 -2.68 -6.84 -15.00
N ILE A 195 -1.74 -7.43 -15.75
CA ILE A 195 -1.39 -6.99 -17.12
C ILE A 195 -2.62 -7.03 -18.03
N GLU A 196 -3.40 -8.11 -17.98
CA GLU A 196 -4.60 -8.29 -18.80
C GLU A 196 -5.69 -7.24 -18.51
N LYS A 197 -5.63 -6.57 -17.36
CA LYS A 197 -6.59 -5.56 -16.92
C LYS A 197 -6.05 -4.12 -16.94
N ILE A 198 -4.84 -3.89 -17.45
CA ILE A 198 -4.32 -2.52 -17.71
C ILE A 198 -5.29 -1.65 -18.54
N PRO A 199 -6.01 -2.17 -19.57
CA PRO A 199 -6.99 -1.36 -20.30
C PRO A 199 -8.06 -0.70 -19.43
N HIS A 200 -8.48 -1.35 -18.33
CA HIS A 200 -9.42 -0.76 -17.35
C HIS A 200 -8.82 0.46 -16.65
N LEU A 201 -7.57 0.35 -16.19
CA LEU A 201 -6.88 1.46 -15.51
C LEU A 201 -6.72 2.68 -16.43
N LEU A 202 -6.40 2.42 -17.70
CA LEU A 202 -6.34 3.47 -18.73
C LEU A 202 -7.70 4.09 -19.03
N GLU A 203 -8.75 3.27 -19.14
CA GLU A 203 -10.11 3.73 -19.36
C GLU A 203 -10.60 4.60 -18.20
N LEU A 204 -10.33 4.20 -16.96
CA LEU A 204 -10.64 4.96 -15.76
C LEU A 204 -9.83 6.27 -15.69
N GLY A 205 -8.63 6.29 -16.26
CA GLY A 205 -7.79 7.48 -16.41
C GLY A 205 -6.68 7.61 -15.36
N ILE A 206 -6.35 6.52 -14.69
CA ILE A 206 -5.33 6.42 -13.64
C ILE A 206 -3.93 6.53 -14.27
N ASN A 207 -2.95 6.98 -13.49
CA ASN A 207 -1.55 7.00 -13.92
C ASN A 207 -0.54 6.54 -12.85
N ALA A 208 -0.99 6.07 -11.70
CA ALA A 208 -0.18 5.34 -10.74
C ALA A 208 -1.01 4.29 -10.01
N VAL A 209 -0.44 3.12 -9.74
CA VAL A 209 -1.02 2.11 -8.87
C VAL A 209 -0.22 2.04 -7.57
N GLU A 210 -0.92 2.01 -6.44
CA GLU A 210 -0.36 1.68 -5.14
C GLU A 210 -0.76 0.24 -4.81
N LEU A 211 0.20 -0.67 -4.89
CA LEU A 211 -0.04 -2.07 -4.62
C LEU A 211 0.03 -2.31 -3.11
N LEU A 212 -1.04 -2.88 -2.54
CA LEU A 212 -0.99 -3.49 -1.20
C LEU A 212 0.19 -4.47 -1.10
N PRO A 213 0.64 -4.82 0.12
CA PRO A 213 1.90 -5.53 0.35
C PRO A 213 2.16 -6.69 -0.61
N VAL A 214 3.24 -6.55 -1.40
CA VAL A 214 3.72 -7.56 -2.36
C VAL A 214 4.98 -8.28 -1.89
N PHE A 215 5.50 -7.91 -0.72
CA PHE A 215 6.61 -8.63 -0.10
C PHE A 215 6.11 -9.99 0.37
N GLU A 216 6.97 -11.00 0.39
CA GLU A 216 6.59 -12.35 0.82
C GLU A 216 5.96 -12.31 2.24
N PHE A 217 4.76 -12.87 2.39
CA PHE A 217 4.02 -12.97 3.66
C PHE A 217 3.29 -14.31 3.77
N ASP A 218 2.97 -14.77 4.98
CA ASP A 218 2.27 -16.04 5.21
C ASP A 218 0.74 -15.84 5.31
N GLU A 219 -0.01 -16.19 4.27
CA GLU A 219 -1.48 -16.05 4.25
C GLU A 219 -2.20 -16.92 5.29
N PHE A 220 -1.55 -17.99 5.79
CA PHE A 220 -2.11 -18.87 6.81
C PHE A 220 -1.69 -18.51 8.23
N GLU A 221 -1.03 -17.36 8.45
CA GLU A 221 -0.53 -17.00 9.77
C GLU A 221 -1.63 -16.91 10.85
N LEU A 222 -2.86 -16.58 10.45
CA LEU A 222 -4.03 -16.47 11.33
C LEU A 222 -4.54 -17.83 11.81
N GLN A 223 -4.11 -18.94 11.17
CA GLN A 223 -4.57 -20.30 11.44
C GLN A 223 -3.50 -21.15 12.15
N ARG A 224 -2.40 -20.53 12.62
CA ARG A 224 -1.28 -21.24 13.24
C ARG A 224 -1.61 -21.83 14.60
N HIS A 225 -2.58 -21.25 15.29
CA HIS A 225 -3.09 -21.72 16.57
C HIS A 225 -4.59 -21.47 16.64
N PRO A 226 -5.36 -22.29 17.40
CA PRO A 226 -6.79 -22.09 17.50
C PRO A 226 -7.16 -20.70 18.03
N ASN A 227 -7.87 -19.92 17.24
CA ASN A 227 -8.39 -18.61 17.62
C ASN A 227 -9.67 -18.26 16.84
N ALA A 228 -10.27 -17.11 17.16
CA ALA A 228 -11.56 -16.72 16.58
C ALA A 228 -11.50 -16.41 15.07
N ARG A 229 -10.30 -16.33 14.50
CA ARG A 229 -10.03 -15.99 13.09
C ARG A 229 -9.58 -17.20 12.27
N ASP A 230 -9.72 -18.43 12.79
CA ASP A 230 -9.25 -19.65 12.12
C ASP A 230 -9.89 -19.88 10.73
N HIS A 231 -11.03 -19.26 10.44
CA HIS A 231 -11.69 -19.29 9.13
C HIS A 231 -11.12 -18.26 8.13
N MET A 232 -10.31 -17.30 8.59
CA MET A 232 -9.71 -16.23 7.78
C MET A 232 -8.33 -16.61 7.27
N VAL A 233 -7.93 -16.01 6.17
CA VAL A 233 -6.54 -16.03 5.65
C VAL A 233 -6.08 -14.59 5.46
N ASN A 234 -4.83 -14.26 5.80
CA ASN A 234 -4.33 -12.91 5.59
C ASN A 234 -4.32 -12.61 4.08
N THR A 235 -5.19 -11.69 3.65
CA THR A 235 -5.35 -11.33 2.23
C THR A 235 -4.67 -10.03 1.85
N TRP A 236 -4.51 -9.13 2.82
CA TRP A 236 -3.88 -7.83 2.57
C TRP A 236 -2.36 -7.94 2.56
N GLY A 237 -1.77 -8.78 3.41
CA GLY A 237 -0.34 -9.02 3.43
C GLY A 237 0.47 -8.11 4.38
N TYR A 238 -0.18 -7.35 5.27
CA TYR A 238 0.48 -6.53 6.31
C TYR A 238 1.07 -7.37 7.44
N SER A 239 1.95 -8.30 7.09
CA SER A 239 2.69 -9.18 8.00
C SER A 239 3.86 -9.81 7.25
N THR A 240 4.87 -8.99 6.95
CA THR A 240 5.95 -9.38 6.05
C THR A 240 6.86 -10.44 6.67
N LEU A 241 7.17 -11.46 5.88
CA LEU A 241 8.08 -12.55 6.18
C LEU A 241 9.50 -12.27 5.61
N ASN A 242 9.60 -11.68 4.41
CA ASN A 242 10.88 -11.28 3.81
C ASN A 242 10.75 -9.97 3.02
N PHE A 243 11.71 -9.06 3.19
CA PHE A 243 11.65 -7.71 2.59
C PHE A 243 12.16 -7.62 1.14
N PHE A 244 12.78 -8.66 0.57
CA PHE A 244 13.39 -8.62 -0.75
C PHE A 244 12.62 -9.47 -1.76
N ALA A 245 11.99 -10.54 -1.32
CA ALA A 245 11.28 -11.45 -2.19
C ALA A 245 9.85 -10.96 -2.52
N PRO A 246 9.46 -10.94 -3.81
CA PRO A 246 8.07 -10.77 -4.19
C PRO A 246 7.24 -11.97 -3.74
N MET A 247 5.97 -11.73 -3.41
CA MET A 247 5.02 -12.74 -2.98
C MET A 247 4.90 -13.85 -4.02
N SER A 248 5.47 -15.00 -3.69
CA SER A 248 5.63 -16.15 -4.60
C SER A 248 4.30 -16.75 -5.05
N ARG A 249 3.28 -16.65 -4.19
CA ARG A 249 1.90 -17.14 -4.45
C ARG A 249 1.07 -16.22 -5.35
N TYR A 250 1.62 -15.06 -5.73
CA TYR A 250 1.05 -14.22 -6.79
C TYR A 250 1.65 -14.53 -8.17
N ALA A 251 2.52 -15.55 -8.27
CA ALA A 251 2.90 -16.11 -9.57
C ALA A 251 1.71 -16.85 -10.22
N SER A 252 1.54 -16.65 -11.52
CA SER A 252 0.57 -17.40 -12.31
C SER A 252 0.80 -18.92 -12.21
N SER A 253 -0.29 -19.68 -12.21
CA SER A 253 -0.32 -21.15 -12.10
C SER A 253 0.48 -21.75 -10.93
N GLY A 254 0.81 -20.97 -9.90
CA GLY A 254 1.67 -21.44 -8.81
C GLY A 254 3.06 -21.87 -9.28
N ARG A 255 3.65 -21.16 -10.25
CA ARG A 255 4.98 -21.47 -10.79
C ARG A 255 6.16 -21.18 -9.84
N GLY A 256 5.88 -20.67 -8.65
CA GLY A 256 6.88 -20.46 -7.59
C GLY A 256 7.63 -19.12 -7.68
N PRO A 257 8.67 -18.93 -6.85
CA PRO A 257 9.28 -17.63 -6.60
C PRO A 257 10.01 -17.03 -7.80
N LEU A 258 10.68 -17.84 -8.62
CA LEU A 258 11.34 -17.35 -9.83
C LEU A 258 10.33 -16.75 -10.81
N ALA A 259 9.20 -17.44 -11.01
CA ALA A 259 8.12 -16.94 -11.84
C ALA A 259 7.52 -15.65 -11.26
N ALA A 260 7.28 -15.59 -9.94
CA ALA A 260 6.81 -14.36 -9.29
C ALA A 260 7.75 -13.16 -9.57
N SER A 261 9.06 -13.36 -9.44
CA SER A 261 10.05 -12.33 -9.72
C SER A 261 10.03 -11.87 -11.19
N ILE A 262 9.94 -12.80 -12.14
CA ILE A 262 9.87 -12.47 -13.58
C ILE A 262 8.55 -11.78 -13.91
N GLU A 263 7.42 -12.32 -13.44
CA GLU A 263 6.09 -11.79 -13.71
C GLU A 263 5.87 -10.41 -13.09
N PHE A 264 6.44 -10.15 -11.91
CA PHE A 264 6.43 -8.82 -11.31
C PHE A 264 7.13 -7.80 -12.23
N LYS A 265 8.32 -8.13 -12.75
CA LYS A 265 9.04 -7.27 -13.70
C LYS A 265 8.25 -7.09 -15.00
N GLN A 266 7.60 -8.14 -15.49
CA GLN A 266 6.71 -8.05 -16.67
C GLN A 266 5.53 -7.11 -16.40
N MET A 267 4.91 -7.18 -15.22
CA MET A 267 3.82 -6.31 -14.80
C MET A 267 4.28 -4.85 -14.74
N VAL A 268 5.39 -4.56 -14.07
CA VAL A 268 5.98 -3.21 -14.01
C VAL A 268 6.30 -2.70 -15.42
N LYS A 269 6.93 -3.52 -16.27
CA LYS A 269 7.24 -3.16 -17.66
C LYS A 269 5.97 -2.80 -18.46
N ALA A 270 4.91 -3.58 -18.30
CA ALA A 270 3.63 -3.35 -18.98
C ALA A 270 2.91 -2.09 -18.47
N LEU A 271 2.89 -1.87 -17.16
CA LEU A 271 2.33 -0.65 -16.55
C LEU A 271 3.10 0.60 -17.01
N HIS A 272 4.43 0.54 -17.04
CA HIS A 272 5.25 1.66 -17.50
C HIS A 272 5.05 1.96 -18.99
N ALA A 273 4.90 0.92 -19.83
CA ALA A 273 4.56 1.08 -21.23
C ALA A 273 3.19 1.75 -21.43
N ALA A 274 2.26 1.56 -20.49
CA ALA A 274 0.97 2.23 -20.43
C ALA A 274 1.04 3.63 -19.79
N GLY A 275 2.19 4.07 -19.31
CA GLY A 275 2.36 5.35 -18.60
C GLY A 275 1.78 5.35 -17.20
N ILE A 276 1.78 4.20 -16.53
CA ILE A 276 1.30 4.01 -15.15
C ILE A 276 2.52 3.70 -14.26
N GLU A 277 2.71 4.49 -13.20
CA GLU A 277 3.74 4.24 -12.20
C GLU A 277 3.35 3.18 -11.19
N VAL A 278 4.34 2.52 -10.58
CA VAL A 278 4.16 1.48 -9.55
C VAL A 278 4.72 1.94 -8.21
N ILE A 279 3.84 2.07 -7.22
CA ILE A 279 4.14 2.40 -5.83
C ILE A 279 3.85 1.16 -4.98
N LEU A 280 4.77 0.78 -4.10
CA LEU A 280 4.58 -0.37 -3.21
C LEU A 280 4.23 0.07 -1.80
N ASP A 281 3.19 -0.53 -1.23
CA ASP A 281 2.97 -0.50 0.21
C ASP A 281 4.01 -1.39 0.91
N VAL A 282 4.76 -0.82 1.84
CA VAL A 282 5.89 -1.48 2.52
C VAL A 282 5.75 -1.44 4.03
N VAL A 283 5.91 -2.61 4.64
CA VAL A 283 5.65 -2.85 6.07
C VAL A 283 6.95 -3.12 6.81
N TYR A 284 7.71 -2.05 7.08
CA TYR A 284 8.96 -2.15 7.85
C TYR A 284 8.77 -1.95 9.35
N ASN A 285 7.55 -1.65 9.81
CA ASN A 285 7.29 -1.32 11.20
C ASN A 285 7.17 -2.57 12.10
N HIS A 286 6.83 -3.73 11.55
CA HIS A 286 6.77 -5.03 12.23
C HIS A 286 7.01 -6.18 11.24
N THR A 287 7.02 -7.42 11.74
CA THR A 287 7.18 -8.63 10.92
C THR A 287 6.14 -9.68 11.30
N ASN A 288 6.08 -10.76 10.51
CA ASN A 288 5.23 -11.91 10.79
C ASN A 288 5.58 -12.70 12.05
N GLU A 289 6.68 -12.38 12.74
CA GLU A 289 7.19 -13.21 13.83
C GLU A 289 6.35 -13.15 15.13
N ALA A 290 5.28 -12.35 15.16
CA ALA A 290 4.34 -12.20 16.29
C ALA A 290 5.02 -11.78 17.61
N ASP A 291 4.34 -11.98 18.74
CA ASP A 291 4.86 -11.67 20.08
C ASP A 291 5.57 -12.86 20.75
N ASP A 292 5.91 -12.70 22.03
CA ASP A 292 6.54 -13.74 22.85
C ASP A 292 5.56 -14.79 23.41
N LYS A 293 4.24 -14.53 23.37
CA LYS A 293 3.24 -15.45 23.92
C LYS A 293 3.02 -16.63 22.99
N ILE A 294 2.94 -16.35 21.68
CA ILE A 294 2.76 -17.37 20.64
C ILE A 294 3.78 -17.08 19.53
N PRO A 295 5.07 -17.39 19.76
CA PRO A 295 6.14 -16.99 18.87
C PRO A 295 6.04 -17.68 17.51
N TYR A 296 6.22 -16.91 16.43
CA TYR A 296 6.49 -17.45 15.09
C TYR A 296 7.95 -17.19 14.70
N THR A 297 8.86 -18.12 14.97
CA THR A 297 10.28 -17.92 14.61
C THR A 297 10.52 -18.38 13.17
N THR A 298 10.66 -17.44 12.25
CA THR A 298 10.85 -17.67 10.81
C THR A 298 12.20 -17.15 10.31
N SER A 299 12.71 -16.05 10.88
CA SER A 299 13.93 -15.38 10.44
C SER A 299 14.56 -14.55 11.59
N PHE A 300 14.25 -13.26 11.67
CA PHE A 300 14.97 -12.25 12.47
C PHE A 300 15.14 -12.61 13.95
N ARG A 301 14.10 -13.15 14.59
CA ARG A 301 14.07 -13.54 16.00
C ARG A 301 15.12 -14.58 16.31
N GLY A 302 15.24 -15.59 15.46
CA GLY A 302 16.22 -16.66 15.63
C GLY A 302 17.63 -16.24 15.24
N ILE A 303 17.77 -15.25 14.35
CA ILE A 303 19.08 -14.78 13.85
C ILE A 303 19.73 -13.82 14.85
N ASP A 304 19.03 -12.77 15.28
CA ASP A 304 19.50 -11.85 16.32
C ASP A 304 18.35 -10.97 16.86
N ASN A 305 17.51 -11.56 17.71
CA ASN A 305 16.31 -10.90 18.27
C ASN A 305 16.57 -9.48 18.82
N LYS A 306 17.69 -9.29 19.50
CA LYS A 306 18.02 -8.04 20.20
C LYS A 306 18.41 -6.91 19.25
N VAL A 307 18.93 -7.27 18.08
CA VAL A 307 19.27 -6.32 17.02
C VAL A 307 18.03 -5.94 16.23
N TYR A 308 17.23 -6.94 15.80
CA TYR A 308 16.14 -6.72 14.87
C TYR A 308 14.87 -6.14 15.49
N TYR A 309 14.59 -6.37 16.77
CA TYR A 309 13.36 -5.92 17.40
C TYR A 309 13.58 -4.93 18.54
N MET A 310 12.61 -4.03 18.73
CA MET A 310 12.57 -3.13 19.88
C MET A 310 12.16 -3.91 21.13
N LEU A 311 12.99 -3.83 22.17
CA LEU A 311 12.77 -4.52 23.45
C LEU A 311 12.66 -3.50 24.59
N ASP A 312 11.74 -3.74 25.51
CA ASP A 312 11.65 -2.97 26.74
C ASP A 312 12.75 -3.40 27.72
N LEU A 313 13.84 -2.63 27.74
CA LEU A 313 14.98 -2.87 28.62
C LEU A 313 14.62 -2.78 30.12
N ASN A 314 13.53 -2.09 30.47
CA ASN A 314 13.08 -1.92 31.85
C ASN A 314 12.08 -3.00 32.29
N ASN A 315 11.51 -3.74 31.34
CA ASN A 315 10.49 -4.76 31.59
C ASN A 315 10.89 -6.10 30.95
N SER A 316 11.94 -6.72 31.51
CA SER A 316 12.36 -8.08 31.16
C SER A 316 12.67 -8.32 29.67
N ASN A 317 12.98 -7.28 28.89
CA ASN A 317 13.24 -7.38 27.45
C ASN A 317 12.07 -8.01 26.67
N GLN A 318 10.84 -7.64 27.05
CA GLN A 318 9.64 -7.94 26.26
C GLN A 318 9.59 -7.07 24.99
N PHE A 319 8.91 -7.54 23.94
CA PHE A 319 8.72 -6.71 22.75
C PHE A 319 7.92 -5.45 23.04
N LEU A 320 8.40 -4.32 22.53
CA LEU A 320 7.58 -3.13 22.38
C LEU A 320 6.65 -3.32 21.18
N ASN A 321 5.38 -2.94 21.33
CA ASN A 321 4.34 -3.19 20.33
C ASN A 321 3.66 -1.89 19.87
N PHE A 322 4.41 -1.02 19.20
CA PHE A 322 3.88 0.22 18.63
C PHE A 322 3.11 -0.01 17.31
N SER A 323 3.33 -1.16 16.66
CA SER A 323 2.58 -1.59 15.47
C SER A 323 1.18 -2.11 15.80
N GLY A 324 0.96 -2.61 17.02
CA GLY A 324 -0.26 -3.35 17.37
C GLY A 324 -0.24 -4.83 16.95
N CYS A 325 0.76 -5.27 16.19
CA CYS A 325 0.85 -6.63 15.61
C CYS A 325 1.72 -7.61 16.41
N GLY A 326 2.19 -7.22 17.60
CA GLY A 326 2.87 -8.08 18.56
C GLY A 326 4.37 -7.78 18.72
N ASN A 327 5.03 -7.30 17.67
CA ASN A 327 6.41 -6.84 17.70
C ASN A 327 6.57 -5.48 17.00
N THR A 328 7.73 -4.85 17.19
CA THR A 328 8.11 -3.63 16.47
C THR A 328 9.56 -3.78 16.01
N LEU A 329 9.80 -3.60 14.71
CA LEU A 329 11.14 -3.68 14.13
C LEU A 329 11.99 -2.51 14.62
N ASN A 330 13.27 -2.76 14.92
CA ASN A 330 14.19 -1.78 15.45
C ASN A 330 14.77 -0.88 14.34
N CYS A 331 13.91 -0.15 13.64
CA CYS A 331 14.20 0.52 12.37
C CYS A 331 15.42 1.48 12.40
N ASN A 332 15.74 2.08 13.54
CA ASN A 332 16.86 3.03 13.69
C ASN A 332 18.14 2.38 14.26
N HIS A 333 18.17 1.07 14.47
CA HIS A 333 19.43 0.35 14.71
C HIS A 333 20.26 0.28 13.41
N PRO A 334 21.58 0.53 13.41
CA PRO A 334 22.38 0.65 12.18
C PRO A 334 22.23 -0.52 11.20
N VAL A 335 22.20 -1.75 11.71
CA VAL A 335 22.04 -2.97 10.90
C VAL A 335 20.66 -3.06 10.25
N VAL A 336 19.60 -2.75 11.00
CA VAL A 336 18.23 -2.80 10.51
C VAL A 336 17.97 -1.65 9.54
N MET A 337 18.55 -0.48 9.81
CA MET A 337 18.52 0.66 8.91
C MET A 337 19.13 0.31 7.55
N GLU A 338 20.30 -0.34 7.52
CA GLU A 338 20.93 -0.76 6.25
C GLU A 338 20.11 -1.83 5.54
N LEU A 339 19.54 -2.81 6.27
CA LEU A 339 18.61 -3.80 5.72
C LEU A 339 17.44 -3.14 4.98
N ILE A 340 16.80 -2.13 5.60
CA ILE A 340 15.67 -1.41 5.01
C ILE A 340 16.12 -0.62 3.78
N LEU A 341 17.26 0.10 3.87
CA LEU A 341 17.80 0.86 2.74
C LEU A 341 18.16 -0.07 1.56
N ASP A 342 18.78 -1.21 1.82
CA ASP A 342 19.14 -2.19 0.81
C ASP A 342 17.91 -2.82 0.17
N SER A 343 16.87 -3.13 0.94
CA SER A 343 15.60 -3.61 0.38
C SER A 343 14.98 -2.55 -0.55
N LEU A 344 14.86 -1.30 -0.09
CA LEU A 344 14.32 -0.21 -0.92
C LEU A 344 15.14 -0.04 -2.22
N ARG A 345 16.48 -0.04 -2.12
CA ARG A 345 17.37 0.03 -3.29
C ARG A 345 17.15 -1.17 -4.21
N HIS A 346 16.98 -2.37 -3.66
CA HIS A 346 16.73 -3.59 -4.42
C HIS A 346 15.45 -3.46 -5.27
N TRP A 347 14.34 -3.04 -4.67
CA TRP A 347 13.08 -2.83 -5.39
C TRP A 347 13.18 -1.77 -6.50
N VAL A 348 13.97 -0.72 -6.27
CA VAL A 348 14.20 0.34 -7.27
C VAL A 348 15.12 -0.12 -8.40
N MET A 349 16.20 -0.85 -8.10
CA MET A 349 17.21 -1.24 -9.09
C MET A 349 16.83 -2.51 -9.86
N GLU A 350 16.25 -3.51 -9.19
CA GLU A 350 15.93 -4.81 -9.79
C GLU A 350 14.55 -4.83 -10.43
N TYR A 351 13.58 -4.20 -9.77
CA TYR A 351 12.16 -4.24 -10.15
C TYR A 351 11.64 -2.92 -10.72
N HIS A 352 12.48 -1.87 -10.75
CA HIS A 352 12.17 -0.56 -11.32
C HIS A 352 10.95 0.15 -10.70
N VAL A 353 10.65 -0.12 -9.43
CA VAL A 353 9.57 0.54 -8.67
C VAL A 353 9.77 2.06 -8.64
N ASP A 354 8.68 2.83 -8.73
CA ASP A 354 8.68 4.30 -8.79
C ASP A 354 8.50 4.96 -7.41
N GLY A 355 7.97 4.25 -6.43
CA GLY A 355 7.75 4.80 -5.10
C GLY A 355 7.34 3.79 -4.03
N PHE A 356 7.22 4.29 -2.81
CA PHE A 356 6.86 3.50 -1.63
C PHE A 356 5.89 4.27 -0.74
N ARG A 357 4.84 3.58 -0.29
CA ARG A 357 3.97 4.00 0.81
C ARG A 357 4.34 3.20 2.05
N PHE A 358 4.77 3.90 3.09
CA PHE A 358 5.27 3.29 4.33
C PHE A 358 4.15 3.16 5.34
N ASP A 359 3.78 1.91 5.63
CA ASP A 359 2.81 1.54 6.64
C ASP A 359 3.27 1.93 8.06
N LEU A 360 2.37 2.50 8.86
CA LEU A 360 2.60 3.01 10.22
C LEU A 360 3.96 3.71 10.36
N ALA A 361 4.27 4.63 9.44
CA ALA A 361 5.57 5.26 9.29
C ALA A 361 6.06 6.00 10.56
N SER A 362 5.18 6.29 11.52
CA SER A 362 5.59 6.85 12.82
C SER A 362 6.49 5.91 13.62
N VAL A 363 6.40 4.59 13.42
CA VAL A 363 7.32 3.63 14.03
C VAL A 363 8.77 3.88 13.59
N LEU A 364 8.99 4.25 12.31
CA LEU A 364 10.32 4.59 11.79
C LEU A 364 10.87 5.88 12.44
N CYS A 365 10.01 6.65 13.11
CA CYS A 365 10.41 7.82 13.88
C CYS A 365 10.75 7.51 15.35
N ARG A 366 10.70 6.24 15.79
CA ARG A 366 11.05 5.84 17.16
C ARG A 366 12.50 5.38 17.28
N GLY A 367 13.15 5.77 18.37
CA GLY A 367 14.48 5.30 18.75
C GLY A 367 14.48 3.83 19.17
N THR A 368 15.66 3.28 19.43
CA THR A 368 15.83 1.89 19.87
C THR A 368 15.13 1.60 21.22
N ASP A 369 14.87 2.64 22.01
CA ASP A 369 14.13 2.62 23.27
C ASP A 369 12.63 2.92 23.12
N GLY A 370 12.14 3.10 21.88
CA GLY A 370 10.75 3.44 21.58
C GLY A 370 10.40 4.93 21.67
N SER A 371 11.34 5.79 22.10
CA SER A 371 11.10 7.22 22.22
C SER A 371 10.99 7.91 20.84
N PRO A 372 10.07 8.89 20.64
CA PRO A 372 9.98 9.60 19.37
C PRO A 372 11.22 10.47 19.11
N LEU A 373 11.79 10.34 17.91
CA LEU A 373 12.93 11.11 17.43
C LEU A 373 12.46 12.26 16.54
N ASN A 374 13.02 13.46 16.76
CA ASN A 374 12.76 14.60 15.88
C ASN A 374 13.48 14.49 14.52
N ALA A 375 14.61 13.78 14.48
CA ALA A 375 15.43 13.59 13.29
C ALA A 375 15.86 12.11 13.17
N PRO A 376 14.91 11.19 12.89
CA PRO A 376 15.19 9.77 12.81
C PRO A 376 16.21 9.45 11.70
N PRO A 377 17.32 8.75 12.02
CA PRO A 377 18.37 8.42 11.06
C PRO A 377 17.87 7.69 9.81
N LEU A 378 16.97 6.72 9.94
CA LEU A 378 16.45 5.95 8.81
C LEU A 378 15.69 6.85 7.83
N VAL A 379 14.74 7.64 8.32
CA VAL A 379 13.91 8.52 7.46
C VAL A 379 14.77 9.57 6.76
N LYS A 380 15.82 10.07 7.44
CA LYS A 380 16.83 10.93 6.84
C LYS A 380 17.61 10.19 5.75
N GLY A 381 18.02 8.96 6.02
CA GLY A 381 18.72 8.08 5.09
C GLY A 381 17.92 7.89 3.81
N ILE A 382 16.64 7.49 3.92
CA ILE A 382 15.72 7.33 2.79
C ILE A 382 15.59 8.63 1.99
N ALA A 383 15.39 9.77 2.67
CA ALA A 383 15.23 11.05 2.01
C ALA A 383 16.51 11.53 1.28
N LYS A 384 17.69 11.08 1.68
CA LYS A 384 18.99 11.54 1.14
C LYS A 384 19.73 10.49 0.30
N ASP A 385 19.20 9.29 0.19
CA ASP A 385 19.77 8.24 -0.63
C ASP A 385 19.72 8.60 -2.12
N ALA A 386 20.81 8.32 -2.84
CA ALA A 386 20.97 8.71 -4.25
C ALA A 386 20.16 7.82 -5.21
N VAL A 387 19.92 6.55 -4.87
CA VAL A 387 19.07 5.65 -5.66
C VAL A 387 17.61 6.01 -5.42
N LEU A 388 17.23 6.26 -4.17
CA LEU A 388 15.86 6.59 -3.80
C LEU A 388 15.48 8.04 -4.13
N SER A 389 16.42 8.89 -4.57
CA SER A 389 16.15 10.31 -4.87
C SER A 389 15.13 10.52 -5.99
N ARG A 390 14.99 9.54 -6.89
CA ARG A 390 14.00 9.54 -7.97
C ARG A 390 12.61 9.04 -7.54
N CYS A 391 12.53 8.39 -6.38
CA CYS A 391 11.33 7.70 -5.95
C CYS A 391 10.40 8.62 -5.15
N LYS A 392 9.10 8.35 -5.29
CA LYS A 392 8.04 8.95 -4.48
C LYS A 392 7.99 8.24 -3.13
N ILE A 393 7.99 9.00 -2.03
CA ILE A 393 7.98 8.44 -0.68
C ILE A 393 6.80 9.02 0.10
N ILE A 394 5.89 8.14 0.50
CA ILE A 394 4.60 8.46 1.10
C ILE A 394 4.57 7.84 2.49
N ALA A 395 4.27 8.62 3.52
CA ALA A 395 4.13 8.12 4.88
C ALA A 395 2.66 7.92 5.24
N GLU A 396 2.36 6.88 6.01
CA GLU A 396 1.23 6.85 6.93
C GLU A 396 1.70 7.41 8.30
N PRO A 397 1.50 8.70 8.61
CA PRO A 397 2.20 9.37 9.70
C PRO A 397 1.48 9.17 11.05
N TRP A 398 1.17 7.93 11.41
CA TRP A 398 0.70 7.53 12.74
C TRP A 398 1.16 6.10 13.11
N ASP A 399 1.00 5.71 14.38
CA ASP A 399 1.17 4.34 14.84
C ASP A 399 0.14 3.97 15.92
N CYS A 400 0.01 2.67 16.24
CA CYS A 400 -0.89 2.17 17.28
C CYS A 400 -0.39 2.46 18.71
N GLY A 401 0.83 2.96 18.85
CA GLY A 401 1.41 3.47 20.09
C GLY A 401 0.98 4.88 20.48
N GLY A 402 0.08 5.50 19.72
CA GLY A 402 -0.47 6.83 19.97
C GLY A 402 0.36 7.99 19.40
N LEU A 403 1.41 7.73 18.62
CA LEU A 403 2.19 8.79 17.97
C LEU A 403 1.48 9.22 16.68
N TYR A 404 1.07 10.50 16.61
CA TYR A 404 0.36 11.07 15.47
C TYR A 404 1.11 12.28 14.89
N LEU A 405 1.61 12.12 13.66
CA LEU A 405 2.56 13.02 12.99
C LEU A 405 2.02 13.68 11.72
N VAL A 406 0.73 13.57 11.38
CA VAL A 406 0.14 14.28 10.21
C VAL A 406 0.51 15.77 10.23
N GLY A 407 1.07 16.27 9.13
CA GLY A 407 1.58 17.63 8.94
C GLY A 407 2.94 17.92 9.62
N ARG A 408 3.44 17.00 10.44
CA ARG A 408 4.66 17.14 11.25
C ARG A 408 5.66 16.02 11.02
N PHE A 409 5.42 15.10 10.09
CA PHE A 409 6.33 14.00 9.80
C PHE A 409 7.70 14.54 9.36
N PRO A 410 8.82 13.99 9.89
CA PRO A 410 10.16 14.37 9.45
C PRO A 410 10.35 14.11 7.95
N ASN A 411 10.39 15.16 7.14
CA ASN A 411 10.18 15.04 5.68
C ASN A 411 11.38 15.46 4.81
N TRP A 412 12.32 16.28 5.30
CA TRP A 412 13.42 16.85 4.49
C TRP A 412 12.96 17.38 3.11
N ASP A 413 11.75 17.95 3.05
CA ASP A 413 11.05 18.46 1.87
C ASP A 413 10.75 17.42 0.77
N ARG A 414 10.78 16.11 1.06
CA ARG A 414 10.52 15.03 0.09
C ARG A 414 9.30 14.16 0.37
N TRP A 415 8.92 13.98 1.63
CA TRP A 415 7.86 13.05 1.99
C TRP A 415 6.47 13.63 1.75
N ALA A 416 5.64 12.87 1.03
CA ALA A 416 4.19 13.03 1.05
C ALA A 416 3.60 12.26 2.24
N GLU A 417 2.37 12.59 2.61
CA GLU A 417 1.69 11.96 3.74
C GLU A 417 0.25 11.65 3.37
N TRP A 418 -0.22 10.46 3.74
CA TRP A 418 -1.65 10.18 3.85
C TRP A 418 -2.31 11.20 4.76
N ASN A 419 -3.20 12.02 4.19
CA ASN A 419 -3.86 13.09 4.91
C ASN A 419 -5.17 12.59 5.53
N GLY A 420 -5.05 11.95 6.70
CA GLY A 420 -6.23 11.51 7.48
C GLY A 420 -7.17 12.66 7.87
N LYS A 421 -6.67 13.89 8.02
CA LYS A 421 -7.53 15.06 8.28
C LYS A 421 -8.37 15.44 7.06
N TYR A 422 -7.84 15.31 5.85
CA TYR A 422 -8.61 15.48 4.62
C TYR A 422 -9.79 14.51 4.59
N ARG A 423 -9.51 13.22 4.80
CA ARG A 423 -10.53 12.17 4.87
C ARG A 423 -11.64 12.55 5.85
N ASP A 424 -11.28 12.85 7.10
CA ASP A 424 -12.24 13.08 8.17
C ASP A 424 -13.09 14.34 7.93
N ASP A 425 -12.47 15.47 7.58
CA ASP A 425 -13.18 16.73 7.38
C ASP A 425 -14.10 16.70 6.15
N VAL A 426 -13.67 16.06 5.06
CA VAL A 426 -14.50 15.93 3.86
C VAL A 426 -15.68 14.99 4.11
N ARG A 427 -15.45 13.83 4.78
CA ARG A 427 -16.53 12.93 5.22
C ARG A 427 -17.59 13.66 6.03
N ARG A 428 -17.16 14.42 7.03
CA ARG A 428 -18.05 15.19 7.92
C ARG A 428 -18.80 16.31 7.20
N PHE A 429 -18.15 17.06 6.31
CA PHE A 429 -18.83 18.12 5.57
C PHE A 429 -19.88 17.57 4.61
N ILE A 430 -19.52 16.58 3.78
CA ILE A 430 -20.40 16.04 2.73
C ILE A 430 -21.61 15.30 3.32
N LYS A 431 -21.47 14.64 4.47
CA LYS A 431 -22.63 14.06 5.19
C LYS A 431 -23.50 15.12 5.89
N GLY A 432 -23.00 16.35 6.03
CA GLY A 432 -23.73 17.48 6.57
C GLY A 432 -23.55 17.71 8.07
N ASP A 433 -22.35 17.53 8.63
CA ASP A 433 -22.05 17.93 10.01
C ASP A 433 -21.94 19.44 10.17
N TYR A 434 -22.38 19.94 11.32
CA TYR A 434 -22.26 21.36 11.69
C TYR A 434 -20.80 21.78 11.93
N GLY A 435 -20.48 23.03 11.63
CA GLY A 435 -19.16 23.63 11.92
C GLY A 435 -17.99 23.13 11.06
N THR A 436 -18.24 22.40 9.97
CA THR A 436 -17.20 21.78 9.12
C THR A 436 -16.80 22.58 7.89
N LYS A 437 -17.54 23.64 7.55
CA LYS A 437 -17.33 24.44 6.33
C LYS A 437 -15.90 25.00 6.21
N GLY A 438 -15.35 25.53 7.30
CA GLY A 438 -13.99 26.09 7.32
C GLY A 438 -12.90 25.04 7.15
N SER A 439 -13.06 23.87 7.81
CA SER A 439 -12.10 22.77 7.64
C SER A 439 -12.19 22.21 6.22
N PHE A 440 -13.40 22.00 5.68
CA PHE A 440 -13.60 21.60 4.29
C PHE A 440 -12.94 22.55 3.28
N ALA A 441 -13.15 23.87 3.41
CA ALA A 441 -12.47 24.87 2.59
C ALA A 441 -10.93 24.74 2.64
N THR A 442 -10.40 24.53 3.85
CA THR A 442 -8.96 24.36 4.07
C THR A 442 -8.44 23.08 3.40
N ARG A 443 -9.19 21.98 3.47
CA ARG A 443 -8.85 20.70 2.82
C ARG A 443 -8.85 20.81 1.30
N ILE A 444 -9.90 21.37 0.71
CA ILE A 444 -10.00 21.59 -0.75
C ILE A 444 -8.87 22.47 -1.28
N ALA A 445 -8.45 23.48 -0.49
CA ALA A 445 -7.36 24.38 -0.86
C ALA A 445 -5.94 23.78 -0.71
N GLY A 446 -5.82 22.50 -0.36
CA GLY A 446 -4.54 21.78 -0.29
C GLY A 446 -3.94 21.66 1.11
N SER A 447 -4.73 21.90 2.16
CA SER A 447 -4.32 21.72 3.57
C SER A 447 -3.06 22.51 3.93
N ALA A 448 -3.04 23.80 3.57
CA ALA A 448 -1.92 24.70 3.84
C ALA A 448 -1.59 24.82 5.34
N ASP A 449 -2.57 24.65 6.22
CA ASP A 449 -2.37 24.60 7.68
C ASP A 449 -1.48 23.44 8.14
N LEU A 450 -1.39 22.36 7.34
CA LEU A 450 -0.52 21.21 7.62
C LEU A 450 0.78 21.28 6.83
N TYR A 451 0.71 21.68 5.56
CA TYR A 451 1.79 21.47 4.60
C TYR A 451 2.46 22.75 4.09
N GLN A 452 1.93 23.94 4.38
CA GLN A 452 2.60 25.20 4.05
C GLN A 452 3.67 25.56 5.10
N VAL A 453 4.54 24.59 5.34
CA VAL A 453 5.70 24.69 6.23
C VAL A 453 6.93 24.21 5.46
N ASN A 454 8.08 24.83 5.73
CA ASN A 454 9.33 24.57 4.99
C ASN A 454 9.16 24.77 3.47
N LYS A 455 9.69 23.87 2.64
CA LYS A 455 9.55 23.92 1.16
C LYS A 455 8.50 22.95 0.63
N ARG A 456 7.65 22.40 1.50
CA ARG A 456 6.59 21.48 1.09
C ARG A 456 5.56 22.16 0.19
N LYS A 457 4.89 21.33 -0.62
CA LYS A 457 3.95 21.73 -1.66
C LYS A 457 2.60 21.05 -1.42
N PRO A 458 1.52 21.52 -2.08
CA PRO A 458 0.20 20.89 -1.94
C PRO A 458 0.21 19.39 -2.23
N TYR A 459 0.97 18.94 -3.23
CA TYR A 459 1.09 17.52 -3.62
C TYR A 459 1.78 16.63 -2.58
N HIS A 460 2.32 17.18 -1.48
CA HIS A 460 2.72 16.36 -0.33
C HIS A 460 1.53 15.93 0.55
N SER A 461 0.33 16.45 0.28
CA SER A 461 -0.93 15.97 0.84
C SER A 461 -1.48 14.86 -0.06
N MET A 462 -1.41 13.60 0.39
CA MET A 462 -2.13 12.50 -0.24
C MET A 462 -3.57 12.52 0.26
N ASN A 463 -4.45 13.05 -0.57
CA ASN A 463 -5.86 13.18 -0.27
C ASN A 463 -6.57 11.87 -0.62
N PHE A 464 -7.36 11.33 0.31
CA PHE A 464 -8.17 10.15 0.07
C PHE A 464 -9.48 10.27 0.87
N ILE A 465 -10.55 9.67 0.33
CA ILE A 465 -11.82 9.54 1.06
C ILE A 465 -11.92 8.16 1.70
N ILE A 466 -11.42 7.15 0.99
CA ILE A 466 -11.45 5.73 1.34
C ILE A 466 -10.05 5.17 1.09
N ALA A 467 -9.66 4.18 1.88
CA ALA A 467 -8.50 3.35 1.67
C ALA A 467 -8.91 1.89 1.92
N HIS A 468 -7.99 0.93 1.75
CA HIS A 468 -8.25 -0.48 2.04
C HIS A 468 -8.71 -0.68 3.50
N ASP A 469 -8.21 0.13 4.43
CA ASP A 469 -8.70 0.24 5.80
C ASP A 469 -9.98 1.08 5.89
N GLY A 470 -10.97 0.56 6.61
CA GLY A 470 -12.27 1.19 6.80
C GLY A 470 -13.31 0.74 5.78
N PHE A 471 -14.40 1.51 5.70
CA PHE A 471 -15.48 1.27 4.74
C PHE A 471 -15.02 1.50 3.31
N THR A 472 -15.68 0.84 2.35
CA THR A 472 -15.68 1.27 0.95
C THR A 472 -16.46 2.58 0.76
N LEU A 473 -16.40 3.20 -0.42
CA LEU A 473 -17.16 4.43 -0.67
C LEU A 473 -18.68 4.21 -0.64
N TYR A 474 -19.15 3.04 -1.09
CA TYR A 474 -20.56 2.67 -0.97
C TYR A 474 -20.95 2.46 0.49
N ASP A 475 -20.13 1.74 1.26
CA ASP A 475 -20.45 1.45 2.65
C ASP A 475 -20.45 2.71 3.52
N LEU A 476 -19.61 3.70 3.20
CA LEU A 476 -19.59 5.02 3.84
C LEU A 476 -20.95 5.74 3.76
N VAL A 477 -21.74 5.48 2.70
CA VAL A 477 -23.05 6.09 2.46
C VAL A 477 -24.22 5.12 2.76
N ALA A 478 -23.93 3.89 3.17
CA ALA A 478 -24.92 2.85 3.43
C ALA A 478 -24.93 2.34 4.89
N TYR A 479 -23.89 2.61 5.68
CA TYR A 479 -23.78 2.11 7.06
C TYR A 479 -23.36 3.21 8.04
N ASN A 480 -24.00 3.26 9.21
CA ASN A 480 -23.61 4.12 10.34
C ASN A 480 -22.63 3.40 11.27
N PHE A 481 -22.70 2.08 11.34
CA PHE A 481 -21.89 1.26 12.22
C PHE A 481 -21.16 0.19 11.43
N LYS A 482 -20.01 -0.26 11.94
CA LYS A 482 -19.26 -1.37 11.35
C LYS A 482 -19.99 -2.70 11.60
N HIS A 483 -19.96 -3.60 10.63
CA HIS A 483 -20.54 -4.94 10.64
C HIS A 483 -19.44 -5.97 10.39
N ASN A 484 -18.54 -6.10 11.38
CA ASN A 484 -17.33 -6.93 11.27
C ASN A 484 -17.51 -8.34 11.86
N ASP A 485 -18.75 -8.79 12.11
CA ASP A 485 -19.01 -10.10 12.74
C ASP A 485 -18.37 -11.27 11.98
N ALA A 486 -18.27 -11.14 10.65
CA ALA A 486 -17.60 -12.11 9.79
C ALA A 486 -16.10 -12.30 10.12
N ASN A 487 -15.47 -11.39 10.87
CA ASN A 487 -14.07 -11.49 11.29
C ASN A 487 -13.90 -12.40 12.51
N GLY A 488 -14.97 -12.71 13.25
CA GLY A 488 -14.93 -13.56 14.45
C GLY A 488 -14.45 -12.87 15.73
N GLU A 489 -14.04 -11.60 15.67
CA GLU A 489 -13.48 -10.85 16.81
C GLU A 489 -14.55 -10.13 17.66
N GLY A 490 -15.83 -10.52 17.52
CA GLY A 490 -16.95 -9.94 18.26
C GLY A 490 -17.16 -8.44 18.00
N GLY A 491 -16.82 -7.98 16.79
CA GLY A 491 -16.95 -6.58 16.37
C GLY A 491 -15.98 -5.61 17.07
N GLN A 492 -14.93 -6.12 17.73
CA GLN A 492 -13.94 -5.28 18.42
C GLN A 492 -12.90 -4.68 17.46
N ASP A 493 -12.68 -5.33 16.33
CA ASP A 493 -11.72 -4.94 15.29
C ASP A 493 -12.27 -3.84 14.38
N GLY A 494 -11.40 -3.10 13.69
CA GLY A 494 -11.76 -1.98 12.81
C GLY A 494 -12.15 -0.67 13.53
N SER A 495 -12.20 0.43 12.76
CA SER A 495 -12.44 1.77 13.33
C SER A 495 -13.88 1.96 13.79
N ASN A 496 -14.08 2.58 14.95
CA ASN A 496 -15.41 3.03 15.40
C ASN A 496 -15.77 4.41 14.82
N ASP A 497 -14.78 5.24 14.54
CA ASP A 497 -14.96 6.61 14.04
C ASP A 497 -14.87 6.62 12.51
N ASN A 498 -15.98 6.32 11.85
CA ASN A 498 -16.04 6.22 10.39
C ASN A 498 -16.47 7.52 9.70
N PHE A 499 -17.13 8.42 10.45
CA PHE A 499 -17.79 9.62 9.91
C PHE A 499 -18.70 9.31 8.70
N SER A 500 -19.42 8.20 8.77
CA SER A 500 -20.33 7.70 7.73
C SER A 500 -21.78 8.19 7.95
N TRP A 501 -22.63 7.98 6.95
CA TRP A 501 -24.07 8.20 7.06
C TRP A 501 -24.82 7.26 6.12
N ASN A 502 -25.67 6.40 6.66
CA ASN A 502 -26.44 5.41 5.90
C ASN A 502 -27.53 5.97 4.96
N CYS A 503 -27.66 7.30 4.90
CA CYS A 503 -28.64 8.05 4.13
C CYS A 503 -30.11 7.85 4.54
N GLY A 504 -30.40 7.06 5.59
CA GLY A 504 -31.73 6.84 6.15
C GLY A 504 -31.99 5.40 6.58
N VAL A 505 -31.45 4.42 5.86
CA VAL A 505 -31.60 2.98 6.13
C VAL A 505 -30.23 2.33 6.25
N GLU A 506 -30.02 1.47 7.23
CA GLU A 506 -28.75 0.74 7.41
C GLU A 506 -28.67 -0.43 6.43
N GLY A 507 -27.60 -0.48 5.63
CA GLY A 507 -27.33 -1.54 4.66
C GLY A 507 -28.13 -1.45 3.36
N GLU A 508 -28.33 -2.60 2.71
CA GLU A 508 -28.99 -2.67 1.40
C GLU A 508 -30.46 -2.23 1.45
N THR A 509 -30.93 -1.66 0.34
CA THR A 509 -32.28 -1.09 0.21
C THR A 509 -32.76 -1.13 -1.24
N ASP A 510 -34.05 -1.38 -1.43
CA ASP A 510 -34.72 -1.33 -2.74
C ASP A 510 -35.37 0.05 -3.02
N ASP A 511 -35.25 1.01 -2.10
CA ASP A 511 -35.81 2.35 -2.26
C ASP A 511 -35.01 3.16 -3.32
N PRO A 512 -35.62 3.49 -4.47
CA PRO A 512 -34.92 4.19 -5.55
C PRO A 512 -34.51 5.62 -5.18
N GLU A 513 -35.24 6.31 -4.29
CA GLU A 513 -34.87 7.65 -3.84
C GLU A 513 -33.60 7.59 -2.98
N LEU A 514 -33.52 6.60 -2.10
CA LEU A 514 -32.36 6.37 -1.24
C LEU A 514 -31.14 5.93 -2.05
N GLN A 515 -31.31 5.02 -3.02
CA GLN A 515 -30.25 4.63 -3.94
C GLN A 515 -29.73 5.83 -4.75
N SER A 516 -30.61 6.71 -5.21
CA SER A 516 -30.24 7.96 -5.89
C SER A 516 -29.44 8.89 -4.97
N LEU A 517 -29.86 9.04 -3.71
CA LEU A 517 -29.13 9.83 -2.72
C LEU A 517 -27.74 9.25 -2.42
N ARG A 518 -27.61 7.93 -2.26
CA ARG A 518 -26.31 7.27 -2.06
C ARG A 518 -25.38 7.46 -3.26
N SER A 519 -25.89 7.25 -4.48
CA SER A 519 -25.12 7.50 -5.71
C SER A 519 -24.63 8.95 -5.77
N ARG A 520 -25.51 9.91 -5.47
CA ARG A 520 -25.18 11.33 -5.40
C ARG A 520 -24.11 11.64 -4.36
N GLN A 521 -24.18 11.05 -3.17
CA GLN A 521 -23.17 11.22 -2.13
C GLN A 521 -21.80 10.66 -2.55
N MET A 522 -21.76 9.47 -3.16
CA MET A 522 -20.51 8.94 -3.71
C MET A 522 -19.92 9.87 -4.78
N LYS A 523 -20.77 10.42 -5.66
CA LYS A 523 -20.37 11.41 -6.68
C LYS A 523 -19.87 12.72 -6.06
N ASN A 524 -20.48 13.19 -4.97
CA ASN A 524 -20.03 14.37 -4.22
C ASN A 524 -18.64 14.15 -3.62
N PHE A 525 -18.39 12.98 -3.02
CA PHE A 525 -17.07 12.62 -2.49
C PHE A 525 -16.01 12.55 -3.58
N HIS A 526 -16.31 11.89 -4.70
CA HIS A 526 -15.39 11.80 -5.83
C HIS A 526 -15.09 13.16 -6.45
N LEU A 527 -16.13 14.02 -6.59
CA LEU A 527 -15.94 15.39 -7.05
C LEU A 527 -15.02 16.16 -6.11
N ALA A 528 -15.29 16.15 -4.80
CA ALA A 528 -14.47 16.83 -3.79
C ALA A 528 -13.00 16.38 -3.86
N LEU A 529 -12.77 15.07 -3.95
CA LEU A 529 -11.44 14.48 -4.10
C LEU A 529 -10.71 15.00 -5.36
N MET A 530 -11.38 14.96 -6.50
CA MET A 530 -10.76 15.26 -7.79
C MET A 530 -10.61 16.76 -8.08
N ILE A 531 -11.28 17.64 -7.34
CA ILE A 531 -11.11 19.10 -7.47
C ILE A 531 -10.16 19.68 -6.43
N SER A 532 -9.84 18.93 -5.38
CA SER A 532 -8.95 19.39 -4.31
C SER A 532 -7.52 19.58 -4.79
N GLN A 533 -6.83 20.57 -4.23
CA GLN A 533 -5.39 20.67 -4.36
C GLN A 533 -4.71 19.57 -3.52
N GLY A 534 -3.56 19.09 -3.97
CA GLY A 534 -2.91 17.89 -3.45
C GLY A 534 -3.04 16.71 -4.41
N THR A 535 -2.62 15.52 -3.97
CA THR A 535 -2.57 14.33 -4.82
C THR A 535 -3.69 13.36 -4.43
N PRO A 536 -4.66 13.07 -5.30
CA PRO A 536 -5.78 12.18 -4.98
C PRO A 536 -5.37 10.71 -5.07
N MET A 537 -5.89 9.92 -4.14
CA MET A 537 -5.87 8.47 -4.13
C MET A 537 -7.29 7.92 -4.04
N ILE A 538 -7.59 6.90 -4.83
CA ILE A 538 -8.87 6.17 -4.82
C ILE A 538 -8.63 4.69 -4.57
N LEU A 539 -9.58 4.04 -3.87
CA LEU A 539 -9.53 2.61 -3.60
C LEU A 539 -10.13 1.84 -4.78
N MET A 540 -9.51 0.70 -5.10
CA MET A 540 -10.03 -0.31 -5.99
C MET A 540 -11.49 -0.68 -5.68
N GLY A 541 -12.39 -0.45 -6.64
CA GLY A 541 -13.80 -0.80 -6.58
C GLY A 541 -14.73 0.36 -6.24
N ASP A 542 -14.21 1.48 -5.74
CA ASP A 542 -15.02 2.69 -5.51
C ASP A 542 -15.63 3.22 -6.82
N GLU A 543 -14.99 2.96 -7.96
CA GLU A 543 -15.44 3.39 -9.28
C GLU A 543 -16.70 2.68 -9.79
N TYR A 544 -17.15 1.62 -9.13
CA TYR A 544 -18.47 1.00 -9.38
C TYR A 544 -19.34 0.90 -8.12
N GLY A 545 -18.85 1.37 -6.97
CA GLY A 545 -19.57 1.31 -5.69
C GLY A 545 -19.46 -0.08 -5.03
N HIS A 546 -18.27 -0.66 -4.99
CA HIS A 546 -18.02 -1.92 -4.29
C HIS A 546 -18.48 -1.88 -2.83
N THR A 547 -19.06 -2.98 -2.35
CA THR A 547 -19.56 -3.13 -0.98
C THR A 547 -18.82 -4.23 -0.26
N ARG A 548 -18.50 -4.00 1.01
CA ARG A 548 -18.04 -5.02 1.96
C ARG A 548 -19.13 -5.36 2.96
N TYR A 549 -20.37 -4.99 2.65
CA TYR A 549 -21.56 -5.19 3.48
C TYR A 549 -21.40 -4.58 4.88
N GLY A 550 -20.73 -3.42 4.96
CA GLY A 550 -20.47 -2.75 6.23
C GLY A 550 -19.29 -3.33 7.01
N ASN A 551 -18.55 -4.31 6.48
CA ASN A 551 -17.29 -4.73 7.08
C ASN A 551 -16.20 -3.68 6.77
N ASN A 552 -15.76 -2.96 7.79
CA ASN A 552 -14.76 -1.90 7.65
C ASN A 552 -13.32 -2.36 7.93
N ASN A 553 -13.11 -3.67 8.04
CA ASN A 553 -11.81 -4.27 8.33
C ASN A 553 -11.72 -5.68 7.73
N SER A 554 -11.80 -5.80 6.40
CA SER A 554 -11.92 -7.08 5.70
C SER A 554 -10.59 -7.83 5.49
N TYR A 555 -9.58 -7.62 6.34
CA TYR A 555 -8.19 -8.07 6.14
C TYR A 555 -8.00 -9.57 5.90
N GLY A 556 -8.92 -10.39 6.39
CA GLY A 556 -8.82 -11.84 6.36
C GLY A 556 -9.72 -12.58 5.36
N HIS A 557 -10.35 -11.86 4.41
CA HIS A 557 -11.38 -12.44 3.53
C HIS A 557 -10.93 -12.58 2.09
N ASP A 558 -10.60 -13.80 1.66
CA ASP A 558 -10.31 -14.12 0.26
C ASP A 558 -11.59 -14.47 -0.51
N THR A 559 -12.56 -13.54 -0.50
CA THR A 559 -13.90 -13.72 -1.05
C THR A 559 -14.35 -12.49 -1.82
N SER A 560 -15.59 -12.50 -2.32
CA SER A 560 -16.22 -11.35 -3.00
C SER A 560 -16.28 -10.07 -2.17
N ILE A 561 -16.05 -10.14 -0.84
CA ILE A 561 -15.89 -8.95 0.02
C ILE A 561 -14.66 -8.13 -0.40
N ASN A 562 -13.57 -8.78 -0.84
CA ASN A 562 -12.37 -8.08 -1.29
C ASN A 562 -12.15 -8.19 -2.80
N HIS A 563 -12.65 -9.24 -3.45
CA HIS A 563 -12.43 -9.46 -4.88
C HIS A 563 -13.16 -8.42 -5.72
N PHE A 564 -12.45 -7.85 -6.70
CA PHE A 564 -13.01 -6.91 -7.65
C PHE A 564 -14.13 -7.58 -8.48
N GLN A 565 -15.32 -7.00 -8.43
CA GLN A 565 -16.54 -7.55 -9.04
C GLN A 565 -16.73 -6.98 -10.44
N TRP A 566 -16.01 -7.54 -11.42
CA TRP A 566 -16.02 -7.08 -12.81
C TRP A 566 -17.40 -7.12 -13.47
N GLY A 567 -18.25 -8.07 -13.08
CA GLY A 567 -19.65 -8.13 -13.54
C GLY A 567 -20.46 -6.90 -13.10
N GLN A 568 -20.33 -6.52 -11.82
CA GLN A 568 -20.99 -5.33 -11.26
C GLN A 568 -20.45 -4.04 -11.93
N LEU A 569 -19.15 -3.97 -12.19
CA LEU A 569 -18.56 -2.87 -12.95
C LEU A 569 -19.22 -2.74 -14.34
N GLN A 570 -19.44 -3.83 -15.07
CA GLN A 570 -20.07 -3.76 -16.39
C GLN A 570 -21.51 -3.23 -16.32
N GLU A 571 -22.27 -3.62 -15.30
CA GLU A 571 -23.62 -3.10 -15.06
C GLU A 571 -23.60 -1.59 -14.77
N LYS A 572 -22.60 -1.11 -14.03
CA LYS A 572 -22.40 0.28 -13.64
C LYS A 572 -21.53 1.11 -14.59
N ARG A 573 -21.24 0.56 -15.78
CA ARG A 573 -20.26 1.17 -16.70
C ARG A 573 -20.75 2.48 -17.31
N LYS A 574 -22.06 2.57 -17.60
CA LYS A 574 -22.68 3.71 -18.30
C LYS A 574 -23.10 4.85 -17.36
N ASP A 575 -23.16 4.59 -16.05
CA ASP A 575 -23.60 5.55 -15.04
C ASP A 575 -22.44 5.97 -14.12
N HIS A 576 -22.16 5.19 -13.08
CA HIS A 576 -21.25 5.53 -11.98
C HIS A 576 -19.79 5.52 -12.42
N PHE A 577 -19.35 4.45 -13.10
CA PHE A 577 -17.98 4.36 -13.62
C PHE A 577 -17.68 5.47 -14.62
N ARG A 578 -18.63 5.77 -15.51
CA ARG A 578 -18.51 6.86 -16.48
C ARG A 578 -18.25 8.18 -15.77
N PHE A 579 -19.04 8.51 -14.76
CA PHE A 579 -18.84 9.73 -13.97
C PHE A 579 -17.45 9.77 -13.33
N PHE A 580 -17.01 8.66 -12.73
CA PHE A 580 -15.70 8.58 -12.07
C PHE A 580 -14.55 8.81 -13.04
N SER A 581 -14.59 8.09 -14.17
CA SER A 581 -13.61 8.19 -15.25
C SER A 581 -13.54 9.59 -15.84
N GLU A 582 -14.71 10.20 -16.14
CA GLU A 582 -14.75 11.52 -16.75
C GLU A 582 -14.20 12.62 -15.83
N ILE A 583 -14.45 12.54 -14.53
CA ILE A 583 -13.89 13.50 -13.56
C ILE A 583 -12.37 13.34 -13.42
N ILE A 584 -11.85 12.11 -13.39
CA ILE A 584 -10.40 11.86 -13.33
C ILE A 584 -9.74 12.46 -14.58
N LYS A 585 -10.31 12.19 -15.76
CA LYS A 585 -9.84 12.77 -17.03
C LYS A 585 -10.00 14.29 -17.04
N PHE A 586 -11.06 14.84 -16.47
CA PHE A 586 -11.25 16.28 -16.32
C PHE A 586 -10.13 16.87 -15.46
N ARG A 587 -9.85 16.32 -14.28
CA ARG A 587 -8.74 16.75 -13.42
C ARG A 587 -7.42 16.81 -14.19
N ARG A 588 -7.05 15.71 -14.85
CA ARG A 588 -5.78 15.61 -15.59
C ARG A 588 -5.62 16.62 -16.73
N ARG A 589 -6.74 17.05 -17.34
CA ARG A 589 -6.75 18.05 -18.43
C ARG A 589 -6.75 19.50 -17.92
N ASN A 590 -7.09 19.74 -16.65
CA ASN A 590 -7.31 21.07 -16.11
C ASN A 590 -6.15 21.52 -15.20
N PRO A 591 -5.29 22.46 -15.64
CA PRO A 591 -4.10 22.88 -14.88
C PRO A 591 -4.43 23.66 -13.59
N LEU A 592 -5.68 24.08 -13.40
CA LEU A 592 -6.16 24.66 -12.15
C LEU A 592 -6.24 23.63 -11.01
N LEU A 593 -6.33 22.34 -11.36
CA LEU A 593 -6.42 21.23 -10.43
C LEU A 593 -5.04 20.56 -10.34
N GLY A 594 -4.55 20.26 -9.14
CA GLY A 594 -3.20 19.68 -8.95
C GLY A 594 -2.07 20.69 -9.12
N ARG A 595 -2.14 21.83 -8.43
CA ARG A 595 -1.12 22.90 -8.54
C ARG A 595 0.16 22.56 -7.76
N GLU A 596 1.27 23.07 -8.28
CA GLU A 596 2.58 22.97 -7.62
C GLU A 596 2.70 23.89 -6.40
N LYS A 597 1.93 24.98 -6.37
CA LYS A 597 1.94 25.99 -5.30
C LYS A 597 0.57 26.08 -4.66
N PHE A 598 0.56 26.37 -3.36
CA PHE A 598 -0.67 26.70 -2.63
C PHE A 598 -1.40 27.87 -3.30
N LEU A 599 -2.73 27.85 -3.19
CA LEU A 599 -3.59 28.90 -3.71
C LEU A 599 -3.37 30.19 -2.91
N ASP A 600 -3.33 31.32 -3.60
CA ASP A 600 -3.41 32.65 -2.99
C ASP A 600 -4.75 33.33 -3.28
N LYS A 601 -4.92 34.58 -2.81
CA LYS A 601 -6.15 35.36 -2.98
C LYS A 601 -6.51 35.67 -4.44
N SER A 602 -5.55 35.60 -5.35
CA SER A 602 -5.77 35.78 -6.79
C SER A 602 -6.18 34.49 -7.50
N ASP A 603 -5.87 33.34 -6.90
CA ASP A 603 -6.19 32.03 -7.46
C ASP A 603 -7.61 31.55 -7.09
N ILE A 604 -8.16 31.99 -5.95
CA ILE A 604 -9.45 31.53 -5.45
C ILE A 604 -10.28 32.67 -4.85
N THR A 605 -11.55 32.74 -5.23
CA THR A 605 -12.58 33.56 -4.56
C THR A 605 -13.57 32.65 -3.85
N TRP A 606 -13.69 32.79 -2.54
CA TRP A 606 -14.74 32.14 -1.77
C TRP A 606 -16.01 32.98 -1.78
N HIS A 607 -17.16 32.38 -2.09
CA HIS A 607 -18.47 33.06 -2.13
C HIS A 607 -19.22 32.95 -0.80
N GLU A 608 -18.49 32.76 0.30
CA GLU A 608 -19.02 32.70 1.66
C GLU A 608 -18.67 34.00 2.40
N ASN A 609 -19.69 34.62 3.00
CA ASN A 609 -19.57 35.89 3.70
C ASN A 609 -19.66 35.75 5.23
N ASN A 610 -20.06 34.56 5.74
CA ASN A 610 -20.15 34.27 7.16
C ASN A 610 -19.50 32.92 7.51
N TRP A 611 -18.17 32.92 7.64
CA TRP A 611 -17.38 31.73 7.98
C TRP A 611 -17.72 31.14 9.35
N ASP A 612 -18.14 31.98 10.31
CA ASP A 612 -18.46 31.58 11.68
C ASP A 612 -19.88 31.00 11.83
N ASN A 613 -20.67 30.96 10.75
CA ASN A 613 -21.99 30.33 10.78
C ASN A 613 -21.86 28.80 10.96
N TYR A 614 -21.96 28.36 12.21
CA TYR A 614 -21.94 26.95 12.62
C TYR A 614 -23.00 26.09 11.91
N ASN A 615 -24.13 26.68 11.51
CA ASN A 615 -25.24 25.99 10.87
C ASN A 615 -25.11 25.88 9.34
N SER A 616 -24.18 26.61 8.71
CA SER A 616 -24.00 26.55 7.25
C SER A 616 -23.32 25.25 6.83
N LYS A 617 -23.97 24.53 5.90
CA LYS A 617 -23.50 23.29 5.26
C LYS A 617 -23.36 23.51 3.75
N PHE A 618 -23.16 24.75 3.34
CA PHE A 618 -22.99 25.15 1.94
C PHE A 618 -21.64 25.84 1.77
N LEU A 619 -20.93 25.52 0.70
CA LEU A 619 -19.71 26.21 0.32
C LEU A 619 -19.64 26.37 -1.18
N ALA A 620 -19.40 27.59 -1.65
CA ALA A 620 -19.15 27.89 -3.06
C ALA A 620 -17.88 28.72 -3.23
N PHE A 621 -17.18 28.48 -4.34
CA PHE A 621 -15.94 29.18 -4.66
C PHE A 621 -15.66 29.18 -6.17
N THR A 622 -14.81 30.10 -6.61
CA THR A 622 -14.29 30.16 -7.98
C THR A 622 -12.78 30.01 -7.95
N LEU A 623 -12.26 29.09 -8.75
CA LEU A 623 -10.84 28.99 -9.10
C LEU A 623 -10.59 29.81 -10.36
N HIS A 624 -9.59 30.68 -10.31
CA HIS A 624 -9.28 31.62 -11.38
C HIS A 624 -8.11 31.14 -12.24
N ASP A 625 -8.31 31.11 -13.56
CA ASP A 625 -7.22 30.90 -14.51
C ASP A 625 -6.82 32.25 -15.12
N SER A 626 -5.79 32.86 -14.54
CA SER A 626 -5.24 34.13 -15.04
C SER A 626 -4.71 34.06 -16.47
N LYS A 627 -4.36 32.87 -16.99
CA LYS A 627 -3.78 32.69 -18.33
C LYS A 627 -4.86 32.46 -19.38
N LEU A 628 -5.73 31.49 -19.16
CA LEU A 628 -6.75 31.12 -20.16
C LEU A 628 -8.07 31.84 -19.92
N ARG A 629 -8.30 32.48 -18.76
CA ARG A 629 -9.60 33.00 -18.33
C ARG A 629 -10.69 31.91 -18.27
N SER A 630 -10.30 30.64 -18.10
CA SER A 630 -11.21 29.50 -17.95
C SER A 630 -11.48 29.23 -16.47
N ASP A 631 -12.15 30.17 -15.83
CA ASP A 631 -12.49 30.06 -14.41
C ASP A 631 -13.43 28.87 -14.17
N ILE A 632 -13.28 28.23 -13.02
CA ILE A 632 -14.15 27.13 -12.59
C ILE A 632 -14.90 27.57 -11.34
N TYR A 633 -16.23 27.56 -11.39
CA TYR A 633 -17.08 27.75 -10.21
C TYR A 633 -17.51 26.38 -9.66
N LEU A 634 -17.42 26.22 -8.35
CA LEU A 634 -17.91 25.04 -7.64
C LEU A 634 -18.85 25.46 -6.52
N ALA A 635 -19.86 24.62 -6.26
CA ALA A 635 -20.68 24.71 -5.07
C ALA A 635 -21.01 23.31 -4.55
N PHE A 636 -20.91 23.15 -3.23
CA PHE A 636 -21.27 21.95 -2.49
C PHE A 636 -22.39 22.29 -1.52
N ASN A 637 -23.53 21.62 -1.66
CA ASN A 637 -24.67 21.76 -0.77
C ASN A 637 -24.87 20.48 0.04
N ALA A 638 -24.44 20.48 1.30
CA ALA A 638 -24.68 19.39 2.25
C ALA A 638 -25.91 19.64 3.15
N HIS A 639 -26.76 20.61 2.79
CA HIS A 639 -28.09 20.74 3.41
C HIS A 639 -29.08 19.72 2.83
N ASN A 640 -30.13 19.46 3.60
CA ASN A 640 -31.29 18.68 3.19
C ASN A 640 -32.35 19.51 2.42
N TYR A 641 -32.01 20.72 1.99
CA TYR A 641 -32.88 21.62 1.22
C TYR A 641 -32.11 22.27 0.07
N PHE A 642 -32.85 22.82 -0.89
CA PHE A 642 -32.29 23.53 -2.04
C PHE A 642 -31.63 24.84 -1.64
N VAL A 643 -30.43 25.10 -2.15
CA VAL A 643 -29.74 26.38 -1.98
C VAL A 643 -29.67 27.11 -3.32
N ASN A 644 -30.25 28.30 -3.37
CA ASN A 644 -30.16 29.18 -4.53
C ASN A 644 -28.80 29.91 -4.53
N ALA A 645 -27.83 29.36 -5.25
CA ALA A 645 -26.47 29.86 -5.32
C ALA A 645 -26.38 31.01 -6.33
N VAL A 646 -26.08 32.22 -5.85
CA VAL A 646 -25.84 33.39 -6.71
C VAL A 646 -24.45 33.27 -7.34
N MET A 647 -24.40 33.38 -8.65
CA MET A 647 -23.19 33.20 -9.45
C MET A 647 -22.44 34.52 -9.62
N PRO A 648 -21.11 34.56 -9.49
CA PRO A 648 -20.34 35.71 -9.92
C PRO A 648 -20.45 35.88 -11.45
N PRO A 649 -20.29 37.11 -11.98
CA PRO A 649 -20.21 37.30 -13.42
C PRO A 649 -19.00 36.52 -13.98
N PRO A 650 -19.16 35.79 -15.10
CA PRO A 650 -18.04 35.09 -15.72
C PRO A 650 -16.99 36.10 -16.24
N PRO A 651 -15.73 35.66 -16.48
CA PRO A 651 -14.71 36.48 -17.12
C PRO A 651 -15.20 37.15 -18.42
N LEU A 652 -14.70 38.36 -18.70
CA LEU A 652 -15.14 39.16 -19.85
C LEU A 652 -15.12 38.34 -21.16
N GLY A 653 -16.27 38.31 -21.86
CA GLY A 653 -16.44 37.58 -23.11
C GLY A 653 -16.73 36.08 -22.96
N ARG A 654 -17.02 35.60 -21.75
CA ARG A 654 -17.35 34.20 -21.46
C ARG A 654 -18.74 34.04 -20.85
N LYS A 655 -19.22 32.79 -20.84
CA LYS A 655 -20.44 32.36 -20.15
C LYS A 655 -20.15 31.15 -19.28
N TRP A 656 -20.95 30.95 -18.23
CA TRP A 656 -20.90 29.72 -17.43
C TRP A 656 -21.57 28.57 -18.16
N PHE A 657 -20.87 27.44 -18.23
CA PHE A 657 -21.38 26.18 -18.77
C PHE A 657 -21.40 25.15 -17.65
N ARG A 658 -22.52 24.47 -17.44
CA ARG A 658 -22.62 23.40 -16.44
C ARG A 658 -21.95 22.15 -16.93
N VAL A 659 -20.82 21.81 -16.31
CA VAL A 659 -20.08 20.58 -16.61
C VAL A 659 -20.57 19.46 -15.70
N ILE A 660 -20.75 19.72 -14.40
CA ILE A 660 -21.13 18.71 -13.41
C ILE A 660 -22.35 19.17 -12.63
N ASP A 661 -23.31 18.25 -12.45
CA ASP A 661 -24.36 18.35 -11.45
C ASP A 661 -24.74 16.94 -10.97
N THR A 662 -24.27 16.63 -9.77
CA THR A 662 -24.42 15.30 -9.13
C THR A 662 -25.88 14.89 -8.87
N ASN A 663 -26.84 15.83 -8.89
CA ASN A 663 -28.26 15.53 -8.72
C ASN A 663 -28.89 14.96 -10.01
N LEU A 664 -28.29 15.18 -11.17
CA LEU A 664 -28.82 14.69 -12.44
C LEU A 664 -28.47 13.21 -12.65
N LEU A 665 -29.24 12.56 -13.52
CA LEU A 665 -28.95 11.20 -13.95
C LEU A 665 -27.87 11.20 -15.03
N SER A 666 -27.12 10.12 -15.12
CA SER A 666 -26.16 9.95 -16.21
C SER A 666 -26.90 9.83 -17.55
N PRO A 667 -26.40 10.44 -18.64
CA PRO A 667 -25.10 11.11 -18.74
C PRO A 667 -25.10 12.61 -18.39
N ASP A 668 -26.22 13.21 -17.99
CA ASP A 668 -26.35 14.66 -17.76
C ASP A 668 -25.65 15.18 -16.51
N ASP A 669 -25.29 14.28 -15.59
CA ASP A 669 -24.49 14.54 -14.39
C ASP A 669 -23.05 14.96 -14.68
N PHE A 670 -22.51 14.59 -15.85
CA PHE A 670 -21.24 15.09 -16.38
C PHE A 670 -21.33 15.29 -17.89
N VAL A 671 -21.24 16.53 -18.35
CA VAL A 671 -21.26 16.94 -19.75
C VAL A 671 -19.98 17.71 -20.05
N GLN A 672 -19.04 17.08 -20.78
CA GLN A 672 -17.69 17.63 -21.02
C GLN A 672 -17.72 19.03 -21.67
N ASP A 673 -18.54 19.21 -22.71
CA ASP A 673 -18.66 20.50 -23.40
C ASP A 673 -19.45 21.53 -22.57
N GLY A 674 -20.18 21.05 -21.57
CA GLY A 674 -20.99 21.81 -20.65
C GLY A 674 -22.31 22.28 -21.25
N VAL A 675 -23.31 22.48 -20.38
CA VAL A 675 -24.65 22.92 -20.77
C VAL A 675 -24.78 24.43 -20.59
N THR A 676 -25.23 25.13 -21.64
CA THR A 676 -25.44 26.59 -21.63
C THR A 676 -26.74 26.99 -20.94
N GLY A 677 -26.99 28.30 -20.82
CA GLY A 677 -28.26 28.82 -20.30
C GLY A 677 -28.28 29.05 -18.78
N ILE A 678 -27.12 28.93 -18.12
CA ILE A 678 -26.97 29.30 -16.72
C ILE A 678 -27.08 30.82 -16.59
N LYS A 679 -28.06 31.27 -15.79
CA LYS A 679 -28.32 32.68 -15.49
C LYS A 679 -27.48 33.14 -14.29
N ASP A 680 -27.93 34.19 -13.60
CA ASP A 680 -27.25 34.78 -12.44
C ASP A 680 -27.33 33.91 -11.17
N ALA A 681 -28.11 32.84 -11.19
CA ALA A 681 -28.30 31.94 -10.06
C ALA A 681 -28.52 30.49 -10.51
N TYR A 682 -28.07 29.54 -9.68
CA TYR A 682 -28.28 28.11 -9.87
C TYR A 682 -28.89 27.48 -8.61
N ASN A 683 -29.94 26.70 -8.78
CA ASN A 683 -30.61 26.04 -7.66
C ASN A 683 -29.95 24.69 -7.36
N VAL A 684 -29.04 24.65 -6.39
CA VAL A 684 -28.30 23.45 -6.01
C VAL A 684 -29.19 22.56 -5.13
N ALA A 685 -29.37 21.31 -5.54
CA ALA A 685 -30.25 20.37 -4.86
C ALA A 685 -29.72 19.96 -3.47
N PRO A 686 -30.57 19.40 -2.59
CA PRO A 686 -30.12 18.80 -1.34
C PRO A 686 -29.02 17.76 -1.59
N TYR A 687 -28.01 17.76 -0.72
CA TYR A 687 -26.90 16.81 -0.76
C TYR A 687 -26.28 16.70 -2.16
N SER A 688 -26.07 17.82 -2.85
CA SER A 688 -25.57 17.82 -4.22
C SER A 688 -24.47 18.86 -4.43
N SER A 689 -23.65 18.61 -5.43
CA SER A 689 -22.56 19.48 -5.84
C SER A 689 -22.63 19.77 -7.34
N ILE A 690 -22.17 20.96 -7.72
CA ILE A 690 -22.09 21.42 -9.10
C ILE A 690 -20.68 21.94 -9.44
N LEU A 691 -20.32 21.83 -10.72
CA LEU A 691 -19.14 22.45 -11.30
C LEU A 691 -19.53 23.14 -12.61
N LEU A 692 -19.19 24.42 -12.72
CA LEU A 692 -19.40 25.23 -13.90
C LEU A 692 -18.05 25.71 -14.43
N GLU A 693 -17.87 25.70 -15.74
CA GLU A 693 -16.67 26.20 -16.40
C GLU A 693 -17.01 27.44 -17.23
N ALA A 694 -16.20 28.50 -17.11
CA ALA A 694 -16.34 29.67 -17.95
C ALA A 694 -15.74 29.40 -19.33
N LYS A 695 -16.56 29.35 -20.38
CA LYS A 695 -16.09 29.13 -21.77
C LYS A 695 -16.46 30.31 -22.67
N GLN A 696 -15.73 30.48 -23.77
CA GLN A 696 -16.11 31.43 -24.82
C GLN A 696 -17.44 31.00 -25.43
N SER A 697 -18.35 31.95 -25.65
CA SER A 697 -19.57 31.65 -26.41
C SER A 697 -19.17 31.41 -27.87
N SER A 698 -19.44 30.20 -28.37
CA SER A 698 -19.38 29.85 -29.78
C SER A 698 -20.25 30.76 -30.65
#